data_AF-A0A072PT83-F1
#
_entry.id   AF-A0A072PT83-F1
#
_cell.length_a   1.000
_cell.length_b   1.000
_cell.length_c   1.000
_cell.angle_alpha   90.00
_cell.angle_beta   90.00
_cell.angle_gamma   90.00
#
_symmetry.space_group_name_H-M   'P 1'
#
loop_
_entity.id
_entity.type
_entity.pdbx_description
1 polymer ?
#
loop_
_entity_poly.entity_id
_entity_poly.type
_entity_poly.pdbx_seq_one_letter_code
_entity_poly.pdbx_strand_id
1 'polypeptide(L)'
;MAGSSHGPKRAAESTWKYSNGPLMKVEKQIRNLDGSSYQVIPTESLAHRNFVFQTDKSSFQVTSSPLLGSVDASRSKEHKPAPPPPITDHSFVVNTVGSMQSGERTTVLLDSPSFNNPVLEDDSLDGRRLHSVGDPQILRKRALRSTRPLKISDKVNSDIWQIILGYCEPKLLLEAKTINKEFRQLLSDRTAIWRASRQNFFGYDMPECPTGLTEQAYADLLVGRGCQNRSCPKEHTAGVYWTFQVRLCAECFRQKTMRADELPIHRRHILNRTVESEGRPLWELLPLARSDGRRYMRPRSVDTSTNGWANAHSLRQYVFLKSAYTQLENQHHDLLLSEPSPVQMTTWIDGIHSRTMEFMVEVDNLETWYKRQKISDSVVHSIRERFFIARAAQLSPPMKRSVLWRMAAFRRILKVQTPPTERSWKTLKAKILPYRLHAEIVEQYELDMFQGSDRFSQASSSSTPTAIKLHRQLHEHRSGLTMKPEQRFVLELGERELTRCLEKQVADADLVLLCLKNVFETYAALSEVPNGLNYDGTFGPYRLSLDDARMIVEEVMEKRIPKMSLRGGTVFQNLRCRGCRRTDFIRSWSFVEAFEHILQVHATVVGQGLEFWQFAVPYVRDLDEFSRRDHGTAFPWYTVAWPRCLPLVPGHQEPWALDSWHPAISIPFVEYPRNTIVSAFEGRIPRPTEIPHDDFTGNLLHAAKILNGVWLEGPCQMKIALKYAVDLFSPGQVSEPSLSKFAASLELFHDANPAIELRFRCGVCVGEASVYRTARHVKYKISLEGLLSHWEEKHSGGGYKWSQSLLQLPSETEVMQQICEADQKLQQDREATRERTEQLHLSENVRKRPKLKASLVMTARSAGGIFDQLFDR
;
A
#
# COMPACT_ATOMS: atom_id res chain seq x y z
N MET A 1 -36.76 45.70 -34.07
CA MET A 1 -38.20 45.96 -33.82
C MET A 1 -38.85 44.67 -33.31
N ALA A 2 -39.92 44.78 -32.53
CA ALA A 2 -40.65 43.64 -31.94
C ALA A 2 -41.41 42.81 -33.01
N GLY A 3 -41.85 41.57 -32.77
CA GLY A 3 -41.75 40.71 -31.58
C GLY A 3 -42.63 39.44 -31.70
N SER A 4 -42.89 38.78 -30.56
CA SER A 4 -43.92 37.74 -30.31
C SER A 4 -43.76 36.28 -30.80
N SER A 5 -43.52 35.42 -29.79
CA SER A 5 -44.42 34.35 -29.29
C SER A 5 -44.19 32.85 -29.60
N HIS A 6 -44.31 32.09 -28.51
CA HIS A 6 -44.59 30.65 -28.34
C HIS A 6 -43.55 29.56 -28.65
N GLY A 7 -43.47 28.60 -27.72
CA GLY A 7 -43.00 27.22 -27.89
C GLY A 7 -43.93 26.29 -27.08
N PRO A 8 -43.47 25.15 -26.53
CA PRO A 8 -42.71 24.07 -27.16
C PRO A 8 -43.25 22.65 -26.79
N LYS A 9 -42.80 21.57 -27.47
CA LYS A 9 -42.34 20.25 -26.90
C LYS A 9 -42.54 18.99 -27.79
N ARG A 10 -41.48 18.15 -27.83
CA ARG A 10 -41.46 16.64 -27.85
C ARG A 10 -42.08 15.91 -29.07
N ALA A 11 -41.68 14.69 -29.46
CA ALA A 11 -40.66 13.72 -28.99
C ALA A 11 -40.13 12.88 -30.20
N ALA A 12 -39.05 12.12 -30.02
CA ALA A 12 -38.69 10.99 -30.89
C ALA A 12 -37.95 9.88 -30.12
N GLU A 13 -38.26 8.62 -30.42
CA GLU A 13 -37.76 7.42 -29.73
C GLU A 13 -36.51 6.84 -30.41
N SER A 14 -35.73 6.02 -29.70
CA SER A 14 -34.65 5.23 -30.32
C SER A 14 -34.77 3.74 -29.97
N THR A 15 -34.84 2.92 -31.01
CA THR A 15 -35.07 1.47 -30.93
C THR A 15 -33.75 0.70 -30.77
N TRP A 16 -33.75 -0.31 -29.89
CA TRP A 16 -32.61 -1.21 -29.71
C TRP A 16 -32.86 -2.53 -30.43
N LYS A 17 -31.95 -2.92 -31.33
CA LYS A 17 -31.87 -4.27 -31.90
C LYS A 17 -30.77 -5.05 -31.20
N TYR A 18 -31.04 -6.29 -30.80
CA TYR A 18 -30.17 -7.47 -31.01
C TYR A 18 -30.94 -8.72 -30.58
N SER A 19 -31.20 -9.61 -31.54
CA SER A 19 -31.79 -10.94 -31.34
C SER A 19 -30.72 -12.02 -31.54
N ASN A 20 -31.06 -13.24 -31.11
CA ASN A 20 -30.30 -14.49 -31.27
C ASN A 20 -29.18 -14.69 -30.23
N GLY A 21 -29.36 -15.71 -29.39
CA GLY A 21 -28.31 -16.29 -28.55
C GLY A 21 -28.30 -17.82 -28.71
N PRO A 22 -27.20 -18.51 -28.38
CA PRO A 22 -27.17 -19.97 -28.26
C PRO A 22 -27.08 -20.45 -26.80
N LEU A 23 -27.36 -21.74 -26.62
CA LEU A 23 -27.59 -22.42 -25.33
C LEU A 23 -26.31 -22.67 -24.51
N MET A 24 -26.47 -22.84 -23.19
CA MET A 24 -25.38 -23.22 -22.29
C MET A 24 -25.11 -24.74 -22.28
N LYS A 25 -23.83 -25.10 -22.09
CA LYS A 25 -23.43 -26.25 -21.26
C LYS A 25 -22.59 -25.71 -20.09
N VAL A 26 -22.77 -26.30 -18.91
CA VAL A 26 -22.08 -25.88 -17.67
C VAL A 26 -21.29 -27.06 -17.12
N GLU A 27 -19.98 -27.05 -17.32
CA GLU A 27 -19.06 -27.89 -16.55
C GLU A 27 -18.25 -27.00 -15.59
N LYS A 28 -18.28 -27.36 -14.30
CA LYS A 28 -17.50 -26.70 -13.25
C LYS A 28 -16.23 -27.52 -13.00
N GLN A 29 -15.09 -27.07 -13.51
CA GLN A 29 -13.79 -27.43 -12.95
C GLN A 29 -13.04 -26.18 -12.48
N ILE A 30 -12.77 -26.11 -11.18
CA ILE A 30 -11.90 -25.11 -10.58
C ILE A 30 -10.46 -25.61 -10.71
N ARG A 31 -9.79 -25.29 -11.83
CA ARG A 31 -8.35 -25.48 -11.96
C ARG A 31 -7.63 -24.32 -11.26
N ASN A 32 -6.89 -24.64 -10.20
CA ASN A 32 -5.75 -23.83 -9.81
C ASN A 32 -4.60 -24.19 -10.76
N LEU A 33 -3.94 -23.19 -11.32
CA LEU A 33 -2.71 -23.25 -12.11
C LEU A 33 -1.91 -21.98 -11.80
N ASP A 34 -0.59 -21.96 -11.77
CA ASP A 34 0.32 -22.98 -11.24
C ASP A 34 1.55 -22.25 -10.71
N GLY A 35 2.09 -22.70 -9.58
CA GLY A 35 3.36 -22.17 -9.07
C GLY A 35 4.51 -22.94 -9.69
N SER A 36 5.33 -22.27 -10.50
CA SER A 36 6.44 -22.90 -11.26
C SER A 36 7.25 -23.89 -10.41
N SER A 37 7.32 -25.13 -10.89
CA SER A 37 8.04 -26.22 -10.26
C SER A 37 9.54 -26.15 -10.58
N TYR A 38 10.33 -25.67 -9.62
CA TYR A 38 11.77 -25.95 -9.64
C TYR A 38 12.04 -27.30 -8.98
N GLN A 39 12.73 -28.18 -9.71
CA GLN A 39 13.11 -29.50 -9.25
C GLN A 39 14.07 -29.40 -8.07
N VAL A 40 13.80 -30.16 -7.01
CA VAL A 40 14.70 -30.29 -5.87
C VAL A 40 15.78 -31.30 -6.23
N ILE A 41 17.00 -30.80 -6.48
CA ILE A 41 18.21 -31.63 -6.50
C ILE A 41 18.57 -31.90 -5.02
N PRO A 42 18.70 -33.17 -4.58
CA PRO A 42 19.13 -33.46 -3.21
C PRO A 42 20.63 -33.17 -3.04
N THR A 43 20.98 -32.27 -2.13
CA THR A 43 22.33 -32.18 -1.57
C THR A 43 22.43 -33.12 -0.37
N GLU A 44 22.76 -34.38 -0.62
CA GLU A 44 23.26 -35.28 0.42
C GLU A 44 24.73 -35.01 0.71
N SER A 45 25.12 -35.24 1.97
CA SER A 45 26.50 -35.26 2.48
C SER A 45 27.33 -33.97 2.31
N LEU A 46 27.57 -33.27 3.43
CA LEU A 46 28.91 -32.75 3.76
C LEU A 46 28.98 -32.35 5.24
N ALA A 47 29.16 -33.35 6.10
CA ALA A 47 29.74 -33.18 7.42
C ALA A 47 31.03 -33.97 7.47
N HIS A 48 32.18 -33.29 7.30
CA HIS A 48 33.47 -33.54 7.97
C HIS A 48 34.56 -32.62 7.38
N ARG A 49 35.70 -32.51 8.07
CA ARG A 49 36.71 -31.45 7.93
C ARG A 49 38.04 -31.97 7.35
N ASN A 50 38.74 -31.06 6.65
CA ASN A 50 40.21 -30.92 6.48
C ASN A 50 40.96 -31.57 5.30
N PHE A 51 42.07 -30.89 4.95
CA PHE A 51 43.21 -31.18 4.04
C PHE A 51 42.99 -30.97 2.53
N VAL A 52 43.38 -29.85 1.91
CA VAL A 52 44.72 -29.24 1.64
C VAL A 52 45.48 -29.81 0.42
N PHE A 53 45.73 -28.89 -0.52
CA PHE A 53 46.72 -28.81 -1.62
C PHE A 53 46.59 -29.56 -2.98
N GLN A 54 46.64 -28.69 -3.99
CA GLN A 54 47.38 -28.75 -5.27
C GLN A 54 46.80 -29.43 -6.51
N THR A 55 47.25 -28.84 -7.62
CA THR A 55 46.87 -29.02 -9.02
C THR A 55 47.62 -30.17 -9.68
N ASP A 56 47.02 -30.83 -10.66
CA ASP A 56 47.73 -30.97 -11.94
C ASP A 56 46.83 -31.18 -13.17
N LYS A 57 47.46 -31.06 -14.35
CA LYS A 57 46.84 -31.05 -15.69
C LYS A 57 46.79 -32.45 -16.30
N SER A 58 45.75 -32.76 -17.09
CA SER A 58 45.93 -33.44 -18.39
C SER A 58 44.68 -33.41 -19.28
N SER A 59 44.92 -33.23 -20.58
CA SER A 59 43.96 -33.26 -21.71
C SER A 59 43.46 -34.66 -22.09
N PHE A 60 42.32 -34.76 -22.81
CA PHE A 60 42.23 -35.39 -24.15
C PHE A 60 40.84 -35.22 -24.84
N GLN A 61 40.82 -34.43 -25.92
CA GLN A 61 40.33 -34.69 -27.30
C GLN A 61 39.74 -36.11 -27.66
N VAL A 62 38.85 -36.37 -28.66
CA VAL A 62 38.20 -35.63 -29.79
C VAL A 62 36.85 -36.31 -30.21
N THR A 63 36.12 -35.73 -31.20
CA THR A 63 35.25 -36.32 -32.27
C THR A 63 33.82 -36.79 -31.93
N SER A 64 32.81 -36.74 -32.83
CA SER A 64 32.59 -36.04 -34.13
C SER A 64 31.09 -36.11 -34.53
N SER A 65 30.59 -35.10 -35.27
CA SER A 65 29.23 -35.02 -35.86
C SER A 65 29.14 -35.77 -37.22
N PRO A 66 28.13 -35.60 -38.14
CA PRO A 66 26.74 -35.06 -38.06
C PRO A 66 25.69 -35.91 -38.88
N LEU A 67 24.55 -35.30 -39.27
CA LEU A 67 23.64 -35.61 -40.43
C LEU A 67 22.52 -36.66 -40.23
N LEU A 68 21.35 -36.63 -40.91
CA LEU A 68 20.49 -35.60 -41.56
C LEU A 68 19.18 -36.34 -42.01
N GLY A 69 17.99 -35.70 -42.15
CA GLY A 69 16.85 -36.42 -42.78
C GLY A 69 15.41 -35.88 -42.68
N SER A 70 15.08 -34.93 -43.56
CA SER A 70 13.75 -34.57 -44.13
C SER A 70 12.98 -35.76 -44.78
N VAL A 71 11.70 -35.75 -45.24
CA VAL A 71 10.48 -34.89 -45.15
C VAL A 71 9.30 -35.60 -45.92
N ASP A 72 8.02 -35.31 -45.60
CA ASP A 72 6.76 -35.49 -46.42
C ASP A 72 6.38 -36.86 -47.08
N ALA A 73 5.17 -37.09 -47.65
CA ALA A 73 3.78 -36.75 -47.28
C ALA A 73 2.75 -37.46 -48.23
N SER A 74 1.47 -37.55 -47.79
CA SER A 74 0.22 -37.51 -48.61
C SER A 74 -0.37 -38.73 -49.38
N ARG A 75 -1.66 -39.00 -49.05
CA ARG A 75 -2.84 -39.32 -49.93
C ARG A 75 -2.96 -40.70 -50.65
N SER A 76 -4.16 -41.25 -50.95
CA SER A 76 -5.57 -41.09 -50.48
C SER A 76 -6.56 -42.04 -51.23
N LYS A 77 -7.85 -42.10 -50.79
CA LYS A 77 -9.10 -42.63 -51.45
C LYS A 77 -9.52 -44.09 -51.11
N GLU A 78 -10.80 -44.48 -51.04
CA GLU A 78 -12.12 -43.78 -51.04
C GLU A 78 -13.27 -44.67 -50.52
N HIS A 79 -14.27 -44.08 -49.81
CA HIS A 79 -15.74 -44.17 -50.07
C HIS A 79 -16.66 -43.83 -48.87
N LYS A 80 -17.91 -43.45 -49.17
CA LYS A 80 -19.03 -42.92 -48.34
C LYS A 80 -20.36 -43.24 -49.07
N PRO A 81 -21.56 -43.34 -48.44
CA PRO A 81 -22.27 -42.19 -47.84
C PRO A 81 -23.22 -42.49 -46.62
N ALA A 82 -24.04 -41.50 -46.23
CA ALA A 82 -25.11 -41.48 -45.18
C ALA A 82 -26.40 -40.81 -45.78
N PRO A 83 -27.51 -40.37 -45.09
CA PRO A 83 -27.82 -40.19 -43.64
C PRO A 83 -29.27 -40.63 -43.15
N PRO A 84 -30.18 -39.80 -42.53
CA PRO A 84 -30.85 -39.94 -41.19
C PRO A 84 -32.39 -40.25 -41.26
N PRO A 85 -33.35 -39.99 -40.29
CA PRO A 85 -33.37 -39.36 -38.93
C PRO A 85 -34.24 -40.05 -37.80
N PRO A 86 -34.47 -39.44 -36.60
CA PRO A 86 -35.24 -40.02 -35.45
C PRO A 86 -36.54 -39.26 -35.05
N ILE A 87 -37.39 -39.78 -34.11
CA ILE A 87 -38.50 -39.05 -33.42
C ILE A 87 -39.08 -39.76 -32.14
N THR A 88 -39.27 -38.99 -31.03
CA THR A 88 -40.24 -39.05 -29.85
C THR A 88 -40.60 -40.37 -29.11
N ASP A 89 -41.00 -40.48 -27.82
CA ASP A 89 -41.61 -39.58 -26.81
C ASP A 89 -41.65 -40.19 -25.36
N HIS A 90 -42.26 -39.48 -24.40
CA HIS A 90 -42.24 -39.70 -22.93
C HIS A 90 -43.33 -40.60 -22.29
N SER A 91 -43.06 -41.12 -21.07
CA SER A 91 -44.06 -41.20 -19.96
C SER A 91 -43.41 -41.26 -18.56
N PHE A 92 -44.14 -40.84 -17.52
CA PHE A 92 -43.77 -40.73 -16.08
C PHE A 92 -44.98 -41.15 -15.22
N VAL A 93 -44.85 -41.17 -13.87
CA VAL A 93 -45.88 -41.39 -12.78
C VAL A 93 -45.89 -42.82 -12.20
N VAL A 94 -45.98 -43.12 -10.88
CA VAL A 94 -45.84 -42.40 -9.58
C VAL A 94 -45.62 -43.46 -8.47
N ASN A 95 -44.99 -43.13 -7.32
CA ASN A 95 -45.52 -43.50 -5.98
C ASN A 95 -44.83 -42.74 -4.82
N THR A 96 -45.50 -42.69 -3.67
CA THR A 96 -45.37 -41.61 -2.66
C THR A 96 -45.28 -42.08 -1.20
N VAL A 97 -44.62 -41.25 -0.37
CA VAL A 97 -44.58 -41.13 1.12
C VAL A 97 -44.37 -42.38 2.00
N GLY A 98 -43.49 -42.23 3.00
CA GLY A 98 -43.47 -43.13 4.17
C GLY A 98 -42.36 -42.83 5.19
N SER A 99 -42.64 -41.95 6.15
CA SER A 99 -41.94 -41.78 7.45
C SER A 99 -40.42 -41.56 7.49
N MET A 100 -39.99 -40.42 8.07
CA MET A 100 -38.87 -40.41 9.04
C MET A 100 -39.16 -39.39 10.15
N GLN A 101 -39.03 -39.83 11.39
CA GLN A 101 -39.26 -39.04 12.60
C GLN A 101 -37.99 -38.27 13.02
N SER A 102 -38.17 -37.38 14.00
CA SER A 102 -37.13 -36.57 14.66
C SER A 102 -35.97 -37.39 15.20
N GLY A 103 -34.74 -36.88 15.01
CA GLY A 103 -33.52 -37.34 15.68
C GLY A 103 -32.75 -36.14 16.25
N GLU A 104 -32.29 -36.26 17.49
CA GLU A 104 -31.85 -35.13 18.33
C GLU A 104 -30.47 -34.56 17.94
N ARG A 105 -30.18 -33.34 18.42
CA ARG A 105 -28.84 -32.75 18.35
C ARG A 105 -28.34 -32.46 19.77
N THR A 106 -27.37 -33.25 20.20
CA THR A 106 -26.78 -33.22 21.54
C THR A 106 -26.19 -31.84 21.88
N THR A 107 -26.76 -31.16 22.87
CA THR A 107 -26.15 -29.98 23.52
C THR A 107 -25.30 -30.42 24.69
N VAL A 108 -24.00 -30.10 24.64
CA VAL A 108 -23.10 -30.22 25.79
C VAL A 108 -23.35 -29.02 26.70
N LEU A 109 -23.92 -29.28 27.88
CA LEU A 109 -24.10 -28.28 28.93
C LEU A 109 -22.76 -27.97 29.62
N LEU A 110 -22.58 -26.72 30.03
CA LEU A 110 -21.59 -26.32 31.02
C LEU A 110 -22.35 -25.74 32.21
N ASP A 111 -22.18 -26.34 33.39
CA ASP A 111 -22.94 -25.97 34.58
C ASP A 111 -22.53 -24.61 35.16
N SER A 112 -23.50 -23.90 35.73
CA SER A 112 -23.31 -22.98 36.86
C SER A 112 -24.63 -22.86 37.65
N PRO A 113 -24.60 -22.74 38.98
CA PRO A 113 -25.66 -23.26 39.83
C PRO A 113 -26.81 -22.27 40.11
N SER A 114 -27.97 -22.85 40.43
CA SER A 114 -29.21 -22.18 40.81
C SER A 114 -29.11 -21.41 42.12
N PHE A 115 -29.92 -20.34 42.22
CA PHE A 115 -30.51 -19.91 43.49
C PHE A 115 -32.04 -19.88 43.35
N ASN A 116 -32.74 -20.53 44.28
CA ASN A 116 -34.19 -20.48 44.39
C ASN A 116 -34.61 -19.24 45.20
N ASN A 117 -35.73 -18.62 44.83
CA ASN A 117 -36.94 -18.66 45.68
C ASN A 117 -38.20 -18.17 44.93
N PRO A 118 -39.42 -18.54 45.38
CA PRO A 118 -40.69 -18.26 44.69
C PRO A 118 -41.51 -17.17 45.43
N VAL A 119 -42.85 -17.17 45.25
CA VAL A 119 -43.90 -16.38 45.96
C VAL A 119 -44.15 -14.98 45.39
N LEU A 120 -45.38 -14.48 45.17
CA LEU A 120 -46.77 -14.99 45.00
C LEU A 120 -47.61 -13.87 44.31
N GLU A 121 -48.83 -14.19 43.81
CA GLU A 121 -50.10 -13.38 43.84
C GLU A 121 -50.12 -11.85 43.50
N ASP A 122 -51.21 -11.24 43.04
CA ASP A 122 -52.51 -11.62 42.42
C ASP A 122 -53.17 -10.31 41.88
N ASP A 123 -54.28 -10.43 41.15
CA ASP A 123 -55.27 -9.37 40.86
C ASP A 123 -54.81 -8.18 39.96
N SER A 124 -55.67 -7.50 39.19
CA SER A 124 -57.14 -7.58 39.09
C SER A 124 -57.64 -7.15 37.70
N LEU A 125 -58.88 -7.55 37.39
CA LEU A 125 -59.61 -7.17 36.17
C LEU A 125 -60.43 -5.88 36.41
N ASP A 126 -60.49 -4.98 35.43
CA ASP A 126 -61.77 -4.30 35.14
C ASP A 126 -61.90 -3.90 33.66
N GLY A 127 -63.07 -4.19 33.08
CA GLY A 127 -63.35 -4.08 31.65
C GLY A 127 -64.83 -4.26 31.35
N ARG A 128 -65.52 -3.12 31.12
CA ARG A 128 -66.99 -3.06 31.10
C ARG A 128 -67.63 -3.80 29.91
N ARG A 129 -68.67 -4.58 30.27
CA ARG A 129 -69.78 -5.10 29.43
C ARG A 129 -70.69 -3.94 28.97
N LEU A 130 -71.60 -4.01 27.96
CA LEU A 130 -72.00 -5.03 26.97
C LEU A 130 -72.83 -4.36 25.84
N HIS A 131 -73.47 -5.18 24.98
CA HIS A 131 -74.39 -4.90 23.86
C HIS A 131 -73.70 -4.76 22.48
N SER A 132 -74.11 -5.46 21.40
CA SER A 132 -75.26 -6.35 21.19
C SER A 132 -74.97 -7.52 20.21
N VAL A 133 -75.98 -8.34 19.92
CA VAL A 133 -75.92 -9.72 19.33
C VAL A 133 -75.96 -9.73 17.79
N GLY A 134 -75.29 -10.70 17.13
CA GLY A 134 -75.57 -11.01 15.71
C GLY A 134 -74.58 -11.86 14.90
N ASP A 135 -74.38 -13.15 15.26
CA ASP A 135 -73.94 -14.31 14.44
C ASP A 135 -72.67 -14.27 13.50
N PRO A 136 -72.09 -15.43 13.12
CA PRO A 136 -70.65 -15.50 12.84
C PRO A 136 -70.28 -15.44 11.34
N GLN A 137 -69.67 -14.33 10.90
CA GLN A 137 -69.00 -14.28 9.59
C GLN A 137 -67.51 -14.62 9.67
N ILE A 138 -67.23 -15.87 9.26
CA ILE A 138 -66.02 -16.40 8.63
C ILE A 138 -64.95 -15.34 8.31
N LEU A 139 -63.74 -15.55 8.84
CA LEU A 139 -62.51 -14.81 8.51
C LEU A 139 -62.33 -14.65 6.98
N ARG A 140 -62.68 -13.48 6.44
CA ARG A 140 -62.35 -13.10 5.06
C ARG A 140 -60.83 -12.98 4.92
N LYS A 141 -60.19 -14.07 4.51
CA LYS A 141 -58.81 -14.07 3.98
C LYS A 141 -58.68 -12.90 2.99
N ARG A 142 -57.74 -11.99 3.23
CA ARG A 142 -57.39 -10.94 2.25
C ARG A 142 -57.02 -11.63 0.94
N ALA A 143 -57.85 -11.48 -0.08
CA ALA A 143 -57.58 -12.02 -1.39
C ALA A 143 -56.29 -11.41 -1.93
N LEU A 144 -55.23 -12.21 -2.01
CA LEU A 144 -54.00 -11.86 -2.71
C LEU A 144 -54.35 -11.61 -4.18
N ARG A 145 -54.43 -10.34 -4.58
CA ARG A 145 -54.57 -9.99 -6.00
C ARG A 145 -53.33 -10.50 -6.71
N SER A 146 -53.51 -11.43 -7.65
CA SER A 146 -52.43 -12.00 -8.44
C SER A 146 -51.88 -10.96 -9.41
N THR A 147 -50.89 -10.20 -8.94
CA THR A 147 -49.95 -9.54 -9.86
C THR A 147 -49.26 -10.65 -10.66
N ARG A 148 -49.37 -10.57 -11.99
CA ARG A 148 -48.88 -11.61 -12.90
C ARG A 148 -47.41 -11.93 -12.58
N PRO A 149 -47.00 -13.21 -12.56
CA PRO A 149 -45.64 -13.56 -12.19
C PRO A 149 -44.63 -12.93 -13.15
N LEU A 150 -43.64 -12.23 -12.59
CA LEU A 150 -42.40 -11.92 -13.30
C LEU A 150 -41.80 -13.26 -13.74
N LYS A 151 -41.55 -13.46 -15.04
CA LYS A 151 -41.04 -14.71 -15.64
C LYS A 151 -39.56 -14.98 -15.28
N ILE A 152 -39.25 -15.07 -13.99
CA ILE A 152 -37.97 -15.60 -13.48
C ILE A 152 -37.90 -17.12 -13.77
N SER A 153 -39.04 -17.80 -13.63
CA SER A 153 -39.27 -19.17 -14.06
C SER A 153 -40.77 -19.37 -14.22
N ASP A 154 -41.23 -20.07 -15.27
CA ASP A 154 -42.64 -20.45 -15.40
C ASP A 154 -43.11 -21.46 -14.33
N LYS A 155 -42.18 -22.01 -13.52
CA LYS A 155 -42.44 -23.00 -12.46
C LYS A 155 -42.38 -22.46 -11.03
N VAL A 156 -41.88 -21.24 -10.80
CA VAL A 156 -41.61 -20.71 -9.44
C VAL A 156 -42.05 -19.26 -9.35
N ASN A 157 -43.02 -18.99 -8.47
CA ASN A 157 -43.57 -17.65 -8.24
C ASN A 157 -42.56 -16.73 -7.53
N SER A 158 -42.74 -15.43 -7.73
CA SER A 158 -41.86 -14.34 -7.24
C SER A 158 -41.79 -14.22 -5.71
N ASP A 159 -42.79 -14.71 -4.99
CA ASP A 159 -42.86 -14.82 -3.53
C ASP A 159 -41.90 -15.90 -3.00
N ILE A 160 -41.86 -17.08 -3.63
CA ILE A 160 -40.91 -18.15 -3.32
C ILE A 160 -39.48 -17.65 -3.58
N TRP A 161 -39.23 -16.96 -4.70
CA TRP A 161 -37.94 -16.33 -4.95
C TRP A 161 -37.57 -15.25 -3.91
N GLN A 162 -38.55 -14.45 -3.44
CA GLN A 162 -38.31 -13.49 -2.35
C GLN A 162 -37.90 -14.18 -1.05
N ILE A 163 -38.49 -15.33 -0.70
CA ILE A 163 -38.11 -16.11 0.48
C ILE A 163 -36.70 -16.70 0.29
N ILE A 164 -36.43 -17.39 -0.82
CA ILE A 164 -35.12 -18.01 -1.11
C ILE A 164 -34.00 -16.97 -1.05
N LEU A 165 -34.18 -15.85 -1.76
CA LEU A 165 -33.19 -14.76 -1.80
C LEU A 165 -33.06 -14.07 -0.42
N GLY A 166 -34.12 -14.05 0.39
CA GLY A 166 -34.10 -13.59 1.78
C GLY A 166 -33.28 -14.47 2.74
N TYR A 167 -32.93 -15.70 2.37
CA TYR A 167 -32.01 -16.58 3.13
C TYR A 167 -30.62 -16.71 2.48
N CYS A 168 -30.40 -16.13 1.29
CA CYS A 168 -29.09 -16.10 0.65
C CYS A 168 -28.15 -15.09 1.31
N GLU A 169 -26.84 -15.33 1.21
CA GLU A 169 -25.83 -14.34 1.59
C GLU A 169 -26.03 -13.03 0.80
N PRO A 170 -25.91 -11.84 1.41
CA PRO A 170 -26.06 -10.57 0.71
C PRO A 170 -25.12 -10.41 -0.51
N LYS A 171 -23.97 -11.10 -0.49
CA LYS A 171 -22.99 -11.10 -1.60
C LYS A 171 -23.54 -11.82 -2.82
N LEU A 172 -24.24 -12.93 -2.62
CA LEU A 172 -24.88 -13.69 -3.69
C LEU A 172 -25.99 -12.86 -4.34
N LEU A 173 -26.69 -12.00 -3.59
CA LEU A 173 -27.72 -11.12 -4.14
C LEU A 173 -27.13 -10.04 -5.08
N LEU A 174 -25.98 -9.47 -4.74
CA LEU A 174 -25.26 -8.53 -5.62
C LEU A 174 -24.86 -9.21 -6.93
N GLU A 175 -24.38 -10.46 -6.85
CA GLU A 175 -24.05 -11.27 -8.03
C GLU A 175 -25.32 -11.62 -8.83
N ALA A 176 -26.40 -12.07 -8.19
CA ALA A 176 -27.67 -12.44 -8.81
C ALA A 176 -28.32 -11.29 -9.61
N LYS A 177 -28.19 -10.05 -9.12
CA LYS A 177 -28.64 -8.82 -9.82
C LYS A 177 -27.96 -8.60 -11.19
N THR A 178 -26.84 -9.28 -11.45
CA THR A 178 -26.12 -9.24 -12.72
C THR A 178 -26.46 -10.40 -13.68
N ILE A 179 -27.07 -11.49 -13.19
CA ILE A 179 -27.27 -12.74 -13.94
C ILE A 179 -28.36 -12.60 -15.02
N ASN A 180 -29.54 -12.06 -14.67
CA ASN A 180 -30.66 -11.87 -15.60
C ASN A 180 -31.43 -10.56 -15.29
N LYS A 181 -32.41 -10.22 -16.13
CA LYS A 181 -33.18 -8.97 -16.00
C LYS A 181 -34.23 -9.08 -14.89
N GLU A 182 -34.74 -10.28 -14.66
CA GLU A 182 -35.89 -10.55 -13.81
C GLU A 182 -35.49 -10.58 -12.32
N PHE A 183 -34.35 -11.19 -11.98
CA PHE A 183 -33.73 -11.00 -10.65
C PHE A 183 -33.28 -9.56 -10.45
N ARG A 184 -32.77 -8.87 -11.49
CA ARG A 184 -32.44 -7.44 -11.37
C ARG A 184 -33.66 -6.62 -11.00
N GLN A 185 -34.81 -6.89 -11.62
CA GLN A 185 -36.06 -6.23 -11.30
C GLN A 185 -36.54 -6.59 -9.90
N LEU A 186 -36.68 -7.88 -9.57
CA LEU A 186 -37.11 -8.35 -8.25
C LEU A 186 -36.26 -7.78 -7.10
N LEU A 187 -34.93 -7.77 -7.25
CA LEU A 187 -33.97 -7.22 -6.27
C LEU A 187 -33.83 -5.69 -6.32
N SER A 188 -34.46 -4.99 -7.27
CA SER A 188 -34.60 -3.52 -7.23
C SER A 188 -35.91 -3.11 -6.58
N ASP A 189 -36.98 -3.84 -6.89
CA ASP A 189 -38.35 -3.48 -6.50
C ASP A 189 -38.66 -3.90 -5.05
N ARG A 190 -38.07 -5.00 -4.55
CA ARG A 190 -38.36 -5.56 -3.21
C ARG A 190 -37.19 -5.40 -2.23
N THR A 191 -37.14 -4.23 -1.57
CA THR A 191 -36.16 -3.89 -0.52
C THR A 191 -36.15 -4.89 0.65
N ALA A 192 -37.30 -5.49 0.98
CA ALA A 192 -37.43 -6.48 2.05
C ALA A 192 -36.53 -7.73 1.88
N ILE A 193 -36.19 -8.11 0.64
CA ILE A 193 -35.26 -9.24 0.38
C ILE A 193 -33.89 -8.95 1.00
N TRP A 194 -33.38 -7.74 0.79
CA TRP A 194 -32.08 -7.31 1.29
C TRP A 194 -32.05 -7.25 2.81
N ARG A 195 -33.12 -6.72 3.44
CA ARG A 195 -33.25 -6.68 4.91
C ARG A 195 -33.21 -8.09 5.51
N ALA A 196 -34.05 -9.00 5.00
CA ALA A 196 -34.09 -10.39 5.46
C ALA A 196 -32.74 -11.10 5.26
N SER A 197 -32.15 -10.98 4.07
CA SER A 197 -30.83 -11.56 3.74
C SER A 197 -29.73 -11.10 4.69
N ARG A 198 -29.70 -9.81 5.05
CA ARG A 198 -28.70 -9.32 6.01
C ARG A 198 -28.98 -9.80 7.43
N GLN A 199 -30.21 -9.74 7.92
CA GLN A 199 -30.56 -10.18 9.28
C GLN A 199 -30.27 -11.68 9.46
N ASN A 200 -30.63 -12.51 8.48
CA ASN A 200 -30.37 -13.95 8.49
C ASN A 200 -28.87 -14.30 8.42
N PHE A 201 -28.03 -13.45 7.80
CA PHE A 201 -26.59 -13.70 7.63
C PHE A 201 -25.71 -13.09 8.73
N PHE A 202 -26.05 -11.90 9.22
CA PHE A 202 -25.25 -11.14 10.19
C PHE A 202 -25.79 -11.16 11.62
N GLY A 203 -27.02 -11.67 11.83
CA GLY A 203 -27.72 -11.64 13.10
C GLY A 203 -28.76 -10.52 13.19
N TYR A 204 -29.71 -10.68 14.11
CA TYR A 204 -30.75 -9.68 14.42
C TYR A 204 -30.22 -8.51 15.27
N ASP A 205 -28.99 -8.58 15.78
CA ASP A 205 -28.25 -7.50 16.45
C ASP A 205 -27.65 -6.47 15.46
N MET A 206 -27.77 -6.71 14.15
CA MET A 206 -27.36 -5.77 13.11
C MET A 206 -28.08 -4.42 13.25
N PRO A 207 -27.36 -3.28 13.21
CA PRO A 207 -27.95 -1.95 13.06
C PRO A 207 -28.82 -1.84 11.81
N GLU A 208 -29.91 -1.10 11.92
CA GLU A 208 -30.83 -0.84 10.81
C GLU A 208 -30.15 -0.17 9.60
N CYS A 209 -30.87 -0.07 8.47
CA CYS A 209 -30.33 0.55 7.27
C CYS A 209 -30.08 2.05 7.50
N PRO A 210 -28.83 2.55 7.41
CA PRO A 210 -28.53 3.91 7.84
C PRO A 210 -29.27 4.99 7.06
N THR A 211 -29.54 6.11 7.73
CA THR A 211 -30.22 7.27 7.14
C THR A 211 -29.57 7.70 5.83
N GLY A 212 -30.33 7.79 4.74
CA GLY A 212 -29.84 8.15 3.40
C GLY A 212 -29.37 6.97 2.53
N LEU A 213 -29.26 5.75 3.07
CA LEU A 213 -28.98 4.54 2.29
C LEU A 213 -30.25 3.75 1.93
N THR A 214 -30.16 3.01 0.83
CA THR A 214 -31.12 1.94 0.52
C THR A 214 -30.61 0.60 1.08
N GLU A 215 -31.53 -0.32 1.36
CA GLU A 215 -31.21 -1.67 1.85
C GLU A 215 -30.18 -2.41 0.96
N GLN A 216 -30.24 -2.18 -0.35
CA GLN A 216 -29.26 -2.67 -1.32
C GLN A 216 -27.92 -1.97 -1.20
N ALA A 217 -27.90 -0.63 -1.10
CA ALA A 217 -26.64 0.12 -0.98
C ALA A 217 -25.91 -0.21 0.33
N TYR A 218 -26.64 -0.39 1.43
CA TYR A 218 -26.10 -0.85 2.70
C TYR A 218 -25.52 -2.26 2.60
N ALA A 219 -26.22 -3.20 1.93
CA ALA A 219 -25.66 -4.51 1.62
C ALA A 219 -24.40 -4.42 0.74
N ASP A 220 -24.40 -3.58 -0.30
CA ASP A 220 -23.23 -3.35 -1.15
C ASP A 220 -22.05 -2.76 -0.37
N LEU A 221 -22.26 -1.93 0.66
CA LEU A 221 -21.21 -1.46 1.57
C LEU A 221 -20.71 -2.56 2.53
N LEU A 222 -21.58 -3.42 3.03
CA LEU A 222 -21.17 -4.50 3.95
C LEU A 222 -20.32 -5.58 3.26
N VAL A 223 -20.70 -6.05 2.07
CA VAL A 223 -20.07 -7.22 1.43
C VAL A 223 -19.50 -7.00 0.02
N GLY A 224 -19.83 -5.89 -0.63
CA GLY A 224 -19.34 -5.56 -1.97
C GLY A 224 -17.83 -5.33 -2.04
N ARG A 225 -17.31 -5.14 -3.25
CA ARG A 225 -15.88 -4.89 -3.49
C ARG A 225 -15.67 -3.88 -4.62
N GLY A 226 -14.60 -3.10 -4.50
CA GLY A 226 -14.21 -2.09 -5.48
C GLY A 226 -14.57 -0.67 -5.05
N CYS A 227 -13.83 0.29 -5.59
CA CYS A 227 -14.08 1.71 -5.36
C CYS A 227 -15.39 2.12 -6.07
N GLN A 228 -16.35 2.67 -5.32
CA GLN A 228 -17.63 3.17 -5.86
C GLN A 228 -17.49 4.49 -6.63
N ASN A 229 -16.28 5.06 -6.74
CA ASN A 229 -16.04 6.20 -7.62
C ASN A 229 -16.05 5.75 -9.09
N ARG A 230 -16.97 6.27 -9.91
CA ARG A 230 -17.24 5.80 -11.28
C ARG A 230 -16.02 5.78 -12.21
N SER A 231 -15.08 6.71 -12.05
CA SER A 231 -13.84 6.80 -12.83
C SER A 231 -12.66 6.00 -12.23
N CYS A 232 -12.83 5.32 -11.09
CA CYS A 232 -11.73 4.66 -10.40
C CYS A 232 -11.53 3.20 -10.84
N PRO A 233 -10.30 2.79 -11.20
CA PRO A 233 -10.03 1.42 -11.62
C PRO A 233 -9.86 0.39 -10.48
N LYS A 234 -9.94 0.75 -9.19
CA LYS A 234 -9.51 -0.14 -8.10
C LYS A 234 -10.63 -1.11 -7.66
N GLU A 235 -10.51 -2.38 -8.07
CA GLU A 235 -11.52 -3.45 -7.84
C GLU A 235 -11.38 -4.18 -6.49
N HIS A 236 -10.20 -4.17 -5.87
CA HIS A 236 -9.94 -4.87 -4.61
C HIS A 236 -10.06 -3.98 -3.36
N THR A 237 -10.70 -2.82 -3.50
CA THR A 237 -11.02 -1.95 -2.36
C THR A 237 -12.10 -2.59 -1.50
N ALA A 238 -11.82 -2.77 -0.20
CA ALA A 238 -12.77 -3.25 0.81
C ALA A 238 -13.11 -2.20 1.89
N GLY A 239 -12.29 -1.16 2.06
CA GLY A 239 -12.51 -0.13 3.09
C GLY A 239 -13.74 0.72 2.84
N VAL A 240 -14.70 0.67 3.76
CA VAL A 240 -15.88 1.55 3.82
C VAL A 240 -15.58 2.73 4.72
N TYR A 241 -16.05 3.91 4.34
CA TYR A 241 -15.99 5.13 5.15
C TYR A 241 -17.44 5.43 5.58
N TRP A 242 -17.85 4.96 6.75
CA TRP A 242 -19.26 5.04 7.18
C TRP A 242 -19.75 6.48 7.34
N THR A 243 -18.89 7.39 7.82
CA THR A 243 -19.13 8.86 7.85
C THR A 243 -19.54 9.45 6.50
N PHE A 244 -19.14 8.82 5.40
CA PHE A 244 -19.41 9.28 4.03
C PHE A 244 -20.26 8.27 3.23
N GLN A 245 -20.74 7.21 3.89
CA GLN A 245 -21.56 6.13 3.32
C GLN A 245 -21.06 5.58 1.96
N VAL A 246 -19.73 5.45 1.81
CA VAL A 246 -19.11 5.11 0.51
C VAL A 246 -17.89 4.20 0.69
N ARG A 247 -17.63 3.35 -0.31
CA ARG A 247 -16.40 2.58 -0.44
C ARG A 247 -15.46 3.27 -1.44
N LEU A 248 -14.33 3.81 -0.97
CA LEU A 248 -13.33 4.48 -1.81
C LEU A 248 -11.95 3.82 -1.68
N CYS A 249 -11.12 3.94 -2.71
CA CYS A 249 -9.69 3.70 -2.54
C CYS A 249 -9.02 4.91 -1.88
N ALA A 250 -7.84 4.74 -1.28
CA ALA A 250 -7.10 5.83 -0.63
C ALA A 250 -6.91 7.07 -1.53
N GLU A 251 -6.71 6.87 -2.83
CA GLU A 251 -6.55 7.98 -3.78
C GLU A 251 -7.86 8.76 -4.00
N CYS A 252 -8.97 8.06 -4.29
CA CYS A 252 -10.26 8.71 -4.48
C CYS A 252 -10.83 9.28 -3.16
N PHE A 253 -10.42 8.74 -2.01
CA PHE A 253 -10.67 9.36 -0.72
C PHE A 253 -9.96 10.71 -0.64
N ARG A 254 -8.63 10.74 -0.81
CA ARG A 254 -7.81 11.96 -0.84
C ARG A 254 -8.31 13.02 -1.83
N GLN A 255 -8.77 12.60 -3.01
CA GLN A 255 -9.33 13.50 -4.03
C GLN A 255 -10.66 14.14 -3.59
N LYS A 256 -11.55 13.36 -2.96
CA LYS A 256 -12.91 13.78 -2.59
C LYS A 256 -13.04 14.43 -1.22
N THR A 257 -12.11 14.17 -0.30
CA THR A 257 -12.07 14.78 1.03
C THR A 257 -11.12 15.96 1.07
N MET A 258 -11.33 16.90 1.99
CA MET A 258 -10.35 17.92 2.38
C MET A 258 -10.31 18.09 3.90
N ARG A 259 -9.23 18.68 4.41
CA ARG A 259 -9.09 19.07 5.81
C ARG A 259 -9.48 20.53 6.03
N ALA A 260 -9.83 20.89 7.27
CA ALA A 260 -10.11 22.28 7.63
C ALA A 260 -8.91 23.22 7.40
N ASP A 261 -7.67 22.76 7.62
CA ASP A 261 -6.44 23.53 7.34
C ASP A 261 -6.05 23.57 5.85
N GLU A 262 -6.85 22.97 4.96
CA GLU A 262 -6.72 23.04 3.50
C GLU A 262 -7.78 23.95 2.86
N LEU A 263 -8.73 24.49 3.64
CA LEU A 263 -9.62 25.56 3.17
C LEU A 263 -8.82 26.87 2.98
N PRO A 264 -8.93 27.58 1.85
CA PRO A 264 -8.44 28.96 1.71
C PRO A 264 -9.06 29.89 2.76
N ILE A 265 -8.34 30.93 3.24
CA ILE A 265 -8.86 31.84 4.28
C ILE A 265 -10.21 32.45 3.87
N HIS A 266 -10.38 32.85 2.62
CA HIS A 266 -11.62 33.48 2.14
C HIS A 266 -12.85 32.54 2.18
N ARG A 267 -12.64 31.21 2.26
CA ARG A 267 -13.70 30.21 2.46
C ARG A 267 -13.84 29.77 3.91
N ARG A 268 -13.04 30.28 4.86
CA ARG A 268 -13.18 29.93 6.29
C ARG A 268 -14.29 30.75 6.94
N HIS A 269 -15.53 30.52 6.51
CA HIS A 269 -16.73 31.16 7.07
C HIS A 269 -16.89 30.82 8.55
N ILE A 270 -17.01 31.87 9.38
CA ILE A 270 -17.30 31.79 10.82
C ILE A 270 -18.71 32.31 11.06
N LEU A 271 -19.56 31.48 11.64
CA LEU A 271 -20.98 31.72 11.87
C LEU A 271 -21.21 32.23 13.30
N ASN A 272 -22.23 33.08 13.47
CA ASN A 272 -22.64 33.62 14.78
C ASN A 272 -21.49 34.23 15.61
N ARG A 273 -20.53 34.89 14.95
CA ARG A 273 -19.45 35.62 15.63
C ARG A 273 -20.02 36.83 16.36
N THR A 274 -19.84 36.89 17.68
CA THR A 274 -20.19 38.05 18.51
C THR A 274 -18.92 38.64 19.13
N VAL A 275 -19.05 39.70 19.94
CA VAL A 275 -17.92 40.25 20.70
C VAL A 275 -17.45 39.27 21.80
N GLU A 276 -18.34 38.38 22.25
CA GLU A 276 -18.13 37.47 23.38
C GLU A 276 -17.91 36.00 22.96
N SER A 277 -18.11 35.66 21.69
CA SER A 277 -17.94 34.31 21.15
C SER A 277 -17.17 34.32 19.84
N GLU A 278 -16.14 33.47 19.73
CA GLU A 278 -15.34 33.28 18.51
C GLU A 278 -16.16 32.79 17.31
N GLY A 279 -17.40 32.36 17.52
CA GLY A 279 -18.30 31.82 16.50
C GLY A 279 -17.98 30.37 16.13
N ARG A 280 -18.85 29.75 15.33
CA ARG A 280 -18.68 28.36 14.88
C ARG A 280 -18.23 28.35 13.41
N PRO A 281 -17.15 27.64 13.04
CA PRO A 281 -16.76 27.55 11.64
C PRO A 281 -17.73 26.64 10.85
N LEU A 282 -18.07 27.05 9.63
CA LEU A 282 -19.08 26.37 8.78
C LEU A 282 -18.80 24.87 8.56
N TRP A 283 -17.53 24.45 8.49
CA TRP A 283 -17.16 23.05 8.28
C TRP A 283 -17.47 22.14 9.48
N GLU A 284 -17.74 22.66 10.68
CA GLU A 284 -18.15 21.83 11.83
C GLU A 284 -19.61 21.36 11.77
N LEU A 285 -20.40 21.89 10.83
CA LEU A 285 -21.77 21.43 10.55
C LEU A 285 -21.82 20.23 9.60
N LEU A 286 -20.67 19.70 9.16
CA LEU A 286 -20.58 18.54 8.27
C LEU A 286 -20.28 17.25 9.05
N PRO A 287 -20.59 16.06 8.48
CA PRO A 287 -20.03 14.80 8.97
C PRO A 287 -18.50 14.79 8.91
N LEU A 288 -17.85 14.59 10.06
CA LEU A 288 -16.40 14.65 10.21
C LEU A 288 -15.77 13.30 10.48
N ALA A 289 -14.76 12.94 9.69
CA ALA A 289 -13.96 11.74 9.88
C ALA A 289 -12.55 12.08 10.34
N ARG A 290 -11.93 11.24 11.18
CA ARG A 290 -10.53 11.39 11.60
C ARG A 290 -9.59 10.71 10.59
N SER A 291 -8.56 11.44 10.16
CA SER A 291 -7.55 10.98 9.19
C SER A 291 -6.15 11.41 9.62
N ASP A 292 -5.15 10.54 9.43
CA ASP A 292 -3.73 10.89 9.57
C ASP A 292 -3.11 11.46 8.27
N GLY A 293 -3.94 11.68 7.24
CA GLY A 293 -3.53 12.08 5.89
C GLY A 293 -3.16 10.92 4.96
N ARG A 294 -3.05 9.68 5.47
CA ARG A 294 -2.81 8.45 4.68
C ARG A 294 -3.92 7.42 4.84
N ARG A 295 -4.63 7.41 5.97
CA ARG A 295 -5.62 6.42 6.38
C ARG A 295 -6.74 7.08 7.19
N TYR A 296 -7.97 6.69 6.89
CA TYR A 296 -9.12 6.92 7.78
C TYR A 296 -8.96 6.09 9.05
N MET A 297 -9.24 6.72 10.19
CA MET A 297 -9.10 6.11 11.51
C MET A 297 -10.45 5.67 12.08
N ARG A 298 -11.39 6.62 12.17
CA ARG A 298 -12.73 6.48 12.77
C ARG A 298 -13.56 7.76 12.51
N PRO A 299 -14.88 7.75 12.74
CA PRO A 299 -15.70 8.96 12.83
C PRO A 299 -15.19 9.92 13.93
N ARG A 300 -15.52 11.22 13.85
CA ARG A 300 -15.42 12.12 15.00
C ARG A 300 -16.54 11.76 15.98
N SER A 301 -16.19 11.49 17.22
CA SER A 301 -17.12 11.10 18.28
C SER A 301 -18.03 12.29 18.66
N VAL A 302 -19.31 12.00 18.88
CA VAL A 302 -20.30 12.93 19.41
C VAL A 302 -20.44 12.69 20.92
N ASP A 303 -20.53 13.77 21.69
CA ASP A 303 -21.01 13.74 23.06
C ASP A 303 -22.53 13.96 23.04
N THR A 304 -23.26 12.90 23.38
CA THR A 304 -24.73 12.89 23.37
C THR A 304 -25.34 13.71 24.49
N SER A 305 -24.57 14.07 25.54
CA SER A 305 -25.07 14.89 26.65
C SER A 305 -25.08 16.38 26.30
N THR A 306 -24.09 16.85 25.55
CA THR A 306 -23.97 18.25 25.09
C THR A 306 -24.50 18.47 23.67
N ASN A 307 -24.96 17.41 22.99
CA ASN A 307 -25.27 17.39 21.56
C ASN A 307 -24.13 18.03 20.74
N GLY A 308 -22.90 17.66 21.03
CA GLY A 308 -21.69 18.35 20.56
C GLY A 308 -20.58 17.39 20.15
N TRP A 309 -19.49 17.93 19.62
CA TRP A 309 -18.32 17.11 19.28
C TRP A 309 -17.51 16.75 20.54
N ALA A 310 -17.34 15.46 20.82
CA ALA A 310 -16.59 15.02 21.99
C ALA A 310 -15.08 15.30 21.86
N ASN A 311 -14.53 15.98 22.88
CA ASN A 311 -13.13 16.41 23.03
C ASN A 311 -12.66 17.54 22.08
N ALA A 312 -12.02 18.56 22.67
CA ALA A 312 -11.32 19.65 21.98
C ALA A 312 -9.94 19.21 21.42
N HIS A 313 -9.94 18.24 20.51
CA HIS A 313 -8.70 17.80 19.84
C HIS A 313 -8.32 18.67 18.64
N SER A 314 -7.01 18.77 18.38
CA SER A 314 -6.41 19.57 17.31
C SER A 314 -7.14 19.48 15.97
N LEU A 315 -7.57 20.64 15.46
CA LEU A 315 -8.26 20.88 14.19
C LEU A 315 -7.65 20.16 12.97
N ARG A 316 -6.35 19.84 13.04
CA ARG A 316 -5.54 19.28 11.95
C ARG A 316 -5.79 17.80 11.63
N GLN A 317 -6.77 17.13 12.26
CA GLN A 317 -6.98 15.68 12.12
C GLN A 317 -8.33 15.30 11.47
N TYR A 318 -9.19 16.26 11.18
CA TYR A 318 -10.53 15.99 10.64
C TYR A 318 -10.62 16.28 9.14
N VAL A 319 -11.37 15.43 8.44
CA VAL A 319 -11.69 15.55 7.02
C VAL A 319 -13.19 15.47 6.79
N PHE A 320 -13.65 16.17 5.75
CA PHE A 320 -15.03 16.20 5.25
C PHE A 320 -15.03 16.09 3.71
N LEU A 321 -16.18 15.82 3.11
CA LEU A 321 -16.34 15.76 1.65
C LEU A 321 -16.32 17.18 1.05
N LYS A 322 -15.48 17.40 0.04
CA LYS A 322 -15.39 18.68 -0.70
C LYS A 322 -16.74 19.12 -1.26
N SER A 323 -17.49 18.18 -1.85
CA SER A 323 -18.81 18.44 -2.43
C SER A 323 -19.86 18.82 -1.40
N ALA A 324 -19.81 18.23 -0.20
CA ALA A 324 -20.71 18.59 0.89
C ALA A 324 -20.41 19.99 1.44
N TYR A 325 -19.12 20.35 1.51
CA TYR A 325 -18.69 21.69 1.87
C TYR A 325 -19.17 22.75 0.87
N THR A 326 -18.92 22.56 -0.43
CA THR A 326 -19.43 23.49 -1.47
C THR A 326 -20.95 23.61 -1.44
N GLN A 327 -21.68 22.52 -1.21
CA GLN A 327 -23.14 22.57 -1.11
C GLN A 327 -23.62 23.37 0.10
N LEU A 328 -22.97 23.20 1.26
CA LEU A 328 -23.27 23.93 2.50
C LEU A 328 -22.88 25.41 2.40
N GLU A 329 -21.75 25.72 1.75
CA GLU A 329 -21.28 27.08 1.48
C GLU A 329 -22.23 27.83 0.54
N ASN A 330 -22.73 27.18 -0.51
CA ASN A 330 -23.76 27.76 -1.37
C ASN A 330 -25.05 28.05 -0.58
N GLN A 331 -25.52 27.11 0.25
CA GLN A 331 -26.69 27.33 1.11
C GLN A 331 -26.50 28.49 2.10
N HIS A 332 -25.30 28.64 2.64
CA HIS A 332 -24.94 29.78 3.50
C HIS A 332 -24.96 31.10 2.71
N HIS A 333 -24.44 31.11 1.49
CA HIS A 333 -24.47 32.30 0.62
C HIS A 333 -25.89 32.68 0.20
N ASP A 334 -26.70 31.71 -0.25
CA ASP A 334 -28.11 31.89 -0.57
C ASP A 334 -28.90 32.45 0.63
N LEU A 335 -28.60 31.97 1.84
CA LEU A 335 -29.19 32.48 3.08
C LEU A 335 -28.76 33.93 3.35
N LEU A 336 -27.48 34.28 3.20
CA LEU A 336 -27.00 35.66 3.35
C LEU A 336 -27.63 36.62 2.34
N LEU A 337 -27.85 36.19 1.09
CA LEU A 337 -28.55 36.98 0.06
C LEU A 337 -30.02 37.26 0.42
N SER A 338 -30.60 36.51 1.36
CA SER A 338 -31.98 36.73 1.84
C SER A 338 -32.09 37.66 3.07
N GLU A 339 -31.00 38.32 3.46
CA GLU A 339 -30.91 39.22 4.64
C GLU A 339 -31.50 38.59 5.93
N PRO A 340 -30.90 37.50 6.43
CA PRO A 340 -31.51 36.67 7.45
C PRO A 340 -31.43 37.34 8.82
N SER A 341 -32.53 37.30 9.57
CA SER A 341 -32.55 37.65 10.99
C SER A 341 -31.56 36.77 11.78
N PRO A 342 -30.88 37.27 12.84
CA PRO A 342 -30.01 36.47 13.69
C PRO A 342 -30.67 35.19 14.24
N VAL A 343 -31.99 35.22 14.46
CA VAL A 343 -32.79 34.06 14.88
C VAL A 343 -32.90 33.02 13.76
N GLN A 344 -33.11 33.45 12.51
CA GLN A 344 -33.17 32.55 11.35
C GLN A 344 -31.80 31.90 11.07
N MET A 345 -30.72 32.67 11.16
CA MET A 345 -29.35 32.15 11.04
C MET A 345 -29.07 31.07 12.10
N THR A 346 -29.38 31.35 13.38
CA THR A 346 -29.18 30.40 14.48
C THR A 346 -30.03 29.14 14.31
N THR A 347 -31.31 29.29 13.94
CA THR A 347 -32.22 28.15 13.67
C THR A 347 -31.71 27.26 12.53
N TRP A 348 -31.15 27.86 11.48
CA TRP A 348 -30.54 27.13 10.35
C TRP A 348 -29.29 26.35 10.78
N ILE A 349 -28.40 26.98 11.56
CA ILE A 349 -27.19 26.37 12.13
C ILE A 349 -27.55 25.17 13.00
N ASP A 350 -28.42 25.36 13.99
CA ASP A 350 -28.79 24.33 14.97
C ASP A 350 -29.57 23.18 14.30
N GLY A 351 -30.39 23.49 13.29
CA GLY A 351 -31.11 22.50 12.49
C GLY A 351 -30.20 21.65 11.60
N ILE A 352 -29.08 22.16 11.10
CA ILE A 352 -28.07 21.34 10.39
C ILE A 352 -27.20 20.58 11.39
N HIS A 353 -26.78 21.24 12.47
CA HIS A 353 -25.95 20.65 13.52
C HIS A 353 -26.60 19.42 14.13
N SER A 354 -27.86 19.52 14.57
CA SER A 354 -28.57 18.42 15.23
C SER A 354 -28.69 17.18 14.34
N ARG A 355 -29.11 17.36 13.07
CA ARG A 355 -29.15 16.27 12.08
C ARG A 355 -27.77 15.64 11.84
N THR A 356 -26.70 16.44 11.89
CA THR A 356 -25.33 15.95 11.76
C THR A 356 -24.87 15.17 12.99
N MET A 357 -25.22 15.61 14.20
CA MET A 357 -24.91 14.87 15.43
C MET A 357 -25.65 13.52 15.47
N GLU A 358 -26.96 13.50 15.19
CA GLU A 358 -27.78 12.28 15.09
C GLU A 358 -27.17 11.27 14.10
N PHE A 359 -26.87 11.72 12.88
CA PHE A 359 -26.21 10.91 11.85
C PHE A 359 -24.84 10.38 12.30
N MET A 360 -24.05 11.17 13.01
CA MET A 360 -22.73 10.76 13.47
C MET A 360 -22.78 9.75 14.61
N VAL A 361 -23.81 9.80 15.47
CA VAL A 361 -24.10 8.75 16.48
C VAL A 361 -24.51 7.44 15.79
N GLU A 362 -25.38 7.49 14.78
CA GLU A 362 -25.75 6.33 13.95
C GLU A 362 -24.51 5.69 13.30
N VAL A 363 -23.62 6.52 12.72
CA VAL A 363 -22.37 6.09 12.09
C VAL A 363 -21.38 5.46 13.09
N ASP A 364 -21.21 6.00 14.30
CA ASP A 364 -20.26 5.45 15.28
C ASP A 364 -20.75 4.11 15.86
N ASN A 365 -22.06 3.99 16.10
CA ASN A 365 -22.70 2.72 16.47
C ASN A 365 -22.50 1.65 15.38
N LEU A 366 -22.75 1.99 14.12
CA LEU A 366 -22.57 1.08 12.99
C LEU A 366 -21.11 0.67 12.81
N GLU A 367 -20.17 1.62 12.88
CA GLU A 367 -18.75 1.29 12.71
C GLU A 367 -18.22 0.45 13.88
N THR A 368 -18.73 0.66 15.09
CA THR A 368 -18.45 -0.17 16.27
C THR A 368 -18.97 -1.59 16.10
N TRP A 369 -20.23 -1.77 15.67
CA TRP A 369 -20.79 -3.08 15.37
C TRP A 369 -20.01 -3.79 14.25
N TYR A 370 -19.72 -3.10 13.14
CA TYR A 370 -18.99 -3.66 12.00
C TYR A 370 -17.53 -4.05 12.36
N LYS A 371 -16.93 -3.41 13.36
CA LYS A 371 -15.64 -3.83 13.93
C LYS A 371 -15.77 -5.09 14.79
N ARG A 372 -16.84 -5.25 15.59
CA ARG A 372 -17.10 -6.45 16.41
C ARG A 372 -17.36 -7.71 15.57
N GLN A 373 -18.05 -7.56 14.44
CA GLN A 373 -18.35 -8.66 13.50
C GLN A 373 -17.12 -9.27 12.83
N LYS A 374 -15.98 -8.57 12.83
CA LYS A 374 -14.69 -9.19 12.53
C LYS A 374 -14.21 -9.91 13.78
N ILE A 375 -14.19 -11.25 13.74
CA ILE A 375 -13.55 -12.06 14.79
C ILE A 375 -12.22 -11.42 15.14
N SER A 376 -12.00 -11.07 16.42
CA SER A 376 -10.85 -10.24 16.76
C SER A 376 -9.56 -10.94 16.34
N ASP A 377 -8.68 -10.19 15.66
CA ASP A 377 -7.41 -10.70 15.13
C ASP A 377 -6.61 -11.47 16.20
N SER A 378 -6.73 -11.02 17.46
CA SER A 378 -6.15 -11.63 18.66
C SER A 378 -6.67 -13.06 18.93
N VAL A 379 -7.99 -13.30 18.84
CA VAL A 379 -8.57 -14.63 19.10
C VAL A 379 -8.14 -15.62 18.03
N VAL A 380 -8.23 -15.27 16.75
CA VAL A 380 -7.79 -16.14 15.64
C VAL A 380 -6.29 -16.43 15.75
N HIS A 381 -5.47 -15.40 16.03
CA HIS A 381 -4.04 -15.55 16.26
C HIS A 381 -3.74 -16.55 17.38
N SER A 382 -4.40 -16.43 18.55
CA SER A 382 -4.18 -17.29 19.72
C SER A 382 -4.51 -18.77 19.44
N ILE A 383 -5.59 -19.04 18.70
CA ILE A 383 -6.01 -20.40 18.33
C ILE A 383 -4.99 -21.02 17.37
N ARG A 384 -4.55 -20.25 16.37
CA ARG A 384 -3.53 -20.68 15.40
C ARG A 384 -2.19 -20.96 16.05
N GLU A 385 -1.74 -20.07 16.94
CA GLU A 385 -0.48 -20.22 17.67
C GLU A 385 -0.49 -21.50 18.51
N ARG A 386 -1.52 -21.71 19.34
CA ARG A 386 -1.66 -22.90 20.19
C ARG A 386 -1.63 -24.18 19.36
N PHE A 387 -2.38 -24.22 18.26
CA PHE A 387 -2.45 -25.37 17.35
C PHE A 387 -1.08 -25.70 16.72
N PHE A 388 -0.39 -24.70 16.15
CA PHE A 388 0.91 -24.94 15.50
C PHE A 388 2.02 -25.27 16.49
N ILE A 389 2.03 -24.69 17.70
CA ILE A 389 2.98 -25.07 18.76
C ILE A 389 2.75 -26.52 19.20
N ALA A 390 1.50 -26.93 19.45
CA ALA A 390 1.19 -28.31 19.84
C ALA A 390 1.62 -29.32 18.77
N ARG A 391 1.44 -29.00 17.48
CA ARG A 391 1.89 -29.83 16.36
C ARG A 391 3.42 -29.84 16.18
N ALA A 392 4.11 -28.76 16.50
CA ALA A 392 5.57 -28.68 16.45
C ALA A 392 6.25 -29.40 17.62
N ALA A 393 5.61 -29.46 18.79
CA ALA A 393 6.06 -30.28 19.92
C ALA A 393 5.99 -31.79 19.62
N GLN A 394 5.12 -32.21 18.69
CA GLN A 394 4.99 -33.60 18.21
C GLN A 394 6.02 -33.99 17.12
N LEU A 395 6.96 -33.10 16.76
CA LEU A 395 8.05 -33.45 15.86
C LEU A 395 9.12 -34.29 16.58
N SER A 396 9.92 -35.03 15.81
CA SER A 396 11.15 -35.67 16.30
C SER A 396 12.37 -35.01 15.62
N PRO A 397 13.29 -34.37 16.37
CA PRO A 397 13.13 -33.99 17.78
C PRO A 397 12.01 -32.94 17.98
N PRO A 398 11.46 -32.77 19.20
CA PRO A 398 10.45 -31.73 19.47
C PRO A 398 10.97 -30.31 19.18
N MET A 399 10.11 -29.41 18.69
CA MET A 399 10.48 -28.01 18.42
C MET A 399 9.81 -27.06 19.42
N LYS A 400 10.61 -26.25 20.12
CA LYS A 400 10.12 -25.32 21.15
C LYS A 400 9.39 -24.11 20.55
N ARG A 401 8.56 -23.46 21.38
CA ARG A 401 7.88 -22.19 21.06
C ARG A 401 8.87 -21.11 20.61
N SER A 402 9.96 -20.93 21.32
CA SER A 402 11.01 -19.95 21.04
C SER A 402 11.63 -20.13 19.64
N VAL A 403 12.05 -21.35 19.29
CA VAL A 403 12.58 -21.72 17.96
C VAL A 403 11.60 -21.33 16.85
N LEU A 404 10.32 -21.70 17.00
CA LEU A 404 9.26 -21.34 16.03
C LEU A 404 9.14 -19.83 15.86
N TRP A 405 9.23 -19.07 16.95
CA TRP A 405 9.20 -17.61 16.91
C TRP A 405 10.43 -16.99 16.22
N ARG A 406 11.52 -17.73 15.95
CA ARG A 406 12.60 -17.28 15.04
C ARG A 406 12.27 -17.48 13.56
N MET A 407 11.20 -18.16 13.19
CA MET A 407 10.93 -18.51 11.80
C MET A 407 9.94 -17.57 11.12
N ALA A 408 10.34 -16.94 10.01
CA ALA A 408 9.48 -16.04 9.23
C ALA A 408 8.25 -16.73 8.65
N ALA A 409 8.30 -18.04 8.39
CA ALA A 409 7.14 -18.82 7.94
C ALA A 409 6.08 -18.92 9.06
N PHE A 410 6.51 -19.16 10.30
CA PHE A 410 5.64 -19.21 11.48
C PHE A 410 5.02 -17.82 11.77
N ARG A 411 5.85 -16.77 11.87
CA ARG A 411 5.35 -15.38 12.07
C ARG A 411 4.35 -14.93 10.98
N ARG A 412 4.48 -15.41 9.74
CA ARG A 412 3.55 -15.10 8.64
C ARG A 412 2.25 -15.90 8.73
N ILE A 413 2.29 -17.20 9.04
CA ILE A 413 1.08 -18.04 9.04
C ILE A 413 0.12 -17.67 10.18
N LEU A 414 0.61 -17.08 11.27
CA LEU A 414 -0.25 -16.58 12.36
C LEU A 414 -1.10 -15.36 11.97
N LYS A 415 -0.70 -14.60 10.93
CA LYS A 415 -1.45 -13.44 10.41
C LYS A 415 -2.62 -13.80 9.48
N VAL A 416 -2.84 -15.09 9.22
CA VAL A 416 -3.91 -15.58 8.34
C VAL A 416 -5.20 -15.72 9.13
N GLN A 417 -6.26 -15.05 8.68
CA GLN A 417 -7.52 -14.89 9.40
C GLN A 417 -8.49 -16.09 9.33
N THR A 418 -8.02 -17.25 8.89
CA THR A 418 -8.82 -18.48 8.86
C THR A 418 -8.49 -19.36 10.06
N PRO A 419 -9.39 -20.26 10.50
CA PRO A 419 -9.03 -21.30 11.46
C PRO A 419 -7.85 -22.17 10.97
N PRO A 420 -7.01 -22.69 11.88
CA PRO A 420 -5.94 -23.60 11.50
C PRO A 420 -6.50 -24.96 11.06
N THR A 421 -5.79 -25.63 10.17
CA THR A 421 -6.13 -26.97 9.65
C THR A 421 -4.90 -27.84 9.47
N GLU A 422 -5.04 -29.16 9.44
CA GLU A 422 -3.93 -30.09 9.15
C GLU A 422 -3.27 -29.81 7.79
N ARG A 423 -4.04 -29.37 6.78
CA ARG A 423 -3.46 -28.94 5.50
C ARG A 423 -2.53 -27.74 5.68
N SER A 424 -2.95 -26.75 6.48
CA SER A 424 -2.10 -25.58 6.79
C SER A 424 -0.87 -25.95 7.62
N TRP A 425 -0.96 -26.97 8.50
CA TRP A 425 0.20 -27.50 9.22
C TRP A 425 1.19 -28.19 8.27
N LYS A 426 0.73 -29.05 7.34
CA LYS A 426 1.61 -29.67 6.34
C LYS A 426 2.37 -28.62 5.51
N THR A 427 1.68 -27.57 5.06
CA THR A 427 2.31 -26.43 4.35
C THR A 427 3.31 -25.65 5.22
N LEU A 428 3.04 -25.52 6.52
CA LEU A 428 3.97 -24.87 7.45
C LEU A 428 5.20 -25.73 7.71
N LYS A 429 5.00 -27.01 8.06
CA LYS A 429 6.05 -28.00 8.37
C LYS A 429 7.13 -28.04 7.29
N ALA A 430 6.74 -28.10 6.02
CA ALA A 430 7.65 -28.08 4.88
C ALA A 430 8.51 -26.80 4.80
N LYS A 431 8.04 -25.67 5.33
CA LYS A 431 8.75 -24.37 5.32
C LYS A 431 9.58 -24.09 6.56
N ILE A 432 9.34 -24.80 7.67
CA ILE A 432 10.06 -24.61 8.94
C ILE A 432 11.19 -25.61 9.14
N LEU A 433 11.03 -26.87 8.69
CA LEU A 433 12.04 -27.92 8.91
C LEU A 433 13.43 -27.59 8.33
N PRO A 434 13.59 -27.06 7.10
CA PRO A 434 14.91 -26.74 6.56
C PRO A 434 15.66 -25.63 7.32
N TYR A 435 14.95 -24.82 8.10
CA TYR A 435 15.50 -23.68 8.84
C TYR A 435 15.59 -23.93 10.36
N ARG A 436 15.41 -25.18 10.80
CA ARG A 436 15.44 -25.56 12.22
C ARG A 436 16.76 -25.18 12.89
N LEU A 437 17.88 -25.66 12.37
CA LEU A 437 19.20 -25.44 12.98
C LEU A 437 19.51 -23.94 13.04
N HIS A 438 19.22 -23.20 11.96
CA HIS A 438 19.38 -21.75 11.90
C HIS A 438 18.53 -21.02 12.96
N ALA A 439 17.28 -21.47 13.18
CA ALA A 439 16.42 -20.91 14.22
C ALA A 439 16.96 -21.19 15.64
N GLU A 440 17.51 -22.38 15.87
CA GLU A 440 18.14 -22.77 17.14
C GLU A 440 19.42 -21.96 17.41
N ILE A 441 20.23 -21.65 16.38
CA ILE A 441 21.39 -20.74 16.47
C ILE A 441 20.95 -19.32 16.87
N VAL A 442 19.91 -18.76 16.22
CA VAL A 442 19.40 -17.41 16.53
C VAL A 442 18.78 -17.34 17.93
N GLU A 443 18.14 -18.42 18.40
CA GLU A 443 17.68 -18.50 19.79
C GLU A 443 18.84 -18.52 20.77
N GLN A 444 19.90 -19.30 20.52
CA GLN A 444 21.09 -19.32 21.37
C GLN A 444 21.79 -17.96 21.41
N TYR A 445 21.92 -17.29 20.26
CA TYR A 445 22.45 -15.92 20.18
C TYR A 445 21.68 -14.95 21.10
N GLU A 446 20.35 -14.94 21.06
CA GLU A 446 19.58 -14.04 21.94
C GLU A 446 19.69 -14.42 23.42
N LEU A 447 19.82 -15.71 23.76
CA LEU A 447 20.08 -16.15 25.13
C LEU A 447 21.47 -15.70 25.62
N ASP A 448 22.52 -15.87 24.82
CA ASP A 448 23.88 -15.47 25.13
C ASP A 448 24.00 -13.94 25.31
N MET A 449 23.35 -13.18 24.42
CA MET A 449 23.33 -11.71 24.50
C MET A 449 22.53 -11.20 25.70
N PHE A 450 21.42 -11.85 26.07
CA PHE A 450 20.62 -11.48 27.24
C PHE A 450 21.35 -11.82 28.57
N GLN A 451 22.00 -12.98 28.65
CA GLN A 451 22.81 -13.36 29.81
C GLN A 451 24.09 -12.52 29.95
N GLY A 452 24.58 -11.95 28.85
CA GLY A 452 25.70 -11.01 28.84
C GLY A 452 25.40 -9.73 29.64
N SER A 453 24.22 -9.12 29.44
CA SER A 453 23.91 -7.81 30.05
C SER A 453 23.89 -7.79 31.59
N ASP A 454 23.47 -8.87 32.24
CA ASP A 454 23.41 -8.95 33.72
C ASP A 454 24.78 -9.14 34.39
N ARG A 455 25.82 -9.53 33.64
CA ARG A 455 27.09 -10.04 34.21
C ARG A 455 28.26 -9.05 34.19
N PHE A 456 28.09 -7.86 33.63
CA PHE A 456 29.17 -6.86 33.56
C PHE A 456 29.52 -6.22 34.91
N SER A 457 28.69 -6.38 35.95
CA SER A 457 28.96 -5.76 37.25
C SER A 457 29.84 -6.58 38.20
N GLN A 458 29.83 -7.92 38.18
CA GLN A 458 30.58 -8.74 39.18
C GLN A 458 31.12 -10.10 38.66
N ALA A 459 32.46 -10.15 38.52
CA ALA A 459 33.38 -11.29 38.77
C ALA A 459 33.44 -12.59 37.89
N SER A 460 34.70 -13.01 37.65
CA SER A 460 35.21 -14.40 37.51
C SER A 460 34.71 -15.36 36.40
N SER A 461 35.26 -15.14 35.20
CA SER A 461 36.06 -16.10 34.39
C SER A 461 35.57 -17.51 33.95
N SER A 462 34.53 -18.15 34.51
CA SER A 462 34.25 -19.57 34.18
C SER A 462 33.20 -19.83 33.08
N SER A 463 32.19 -18.97 32.89
CA SER A 463 31.02 -19.29 32.05
C SER A 463 30.70 -18.32 30.89
N THR A 464 31.67 -17.51 30.44
CA THR A 464 31.48 -16.64 29.26
C THR A 464 31.45 -17.47 27.96
N PRO A 465 30.45 -17.31 27.08
CA PRO A 465 30.39 -17.98 25.78
C PRO A 465 31.65 -17.81 24.94
N THR A 466 32.06 -18.86 24.22
CA THR A 466 33.31 -18.89 23.43
C THR A 466 33.34 -17.80 22.34
N ALA A 467 32.20 -17.51 21.70
CA ALA A 467 32.10 -16.43 20.71
C ALA A 467 32.40 -15.04 21.31
N ILE A 468 31.94 -14.77 22.53
CA ILE A 468 32.19 -13.51 23.24
C ILE A 468 33.68 -13.38 23.63
N LYS A 469 34.33 -14.49 24.01
CA LYS A 469 35.78 -14.52 24.25
C LYS A 469 36.58 -14.24 22.98
N LEU A 470 36.20 -14.86 21.86
CA LEU A 470 36.82 -14.64 20.55
C LEU A 470 36.64 -13.19 20.07
N HIS A 471 35.44 -12.61 20.22
CA HIS A 471 35.18 -11.22 19.88
C HIS A 471 36.11 -10.25 20.63
N ARG A 472 36.28 -10.46 21.94
CA ARG A 472 37.21 -9.66 22.76
C ARG A 472 38.66 -9.80 22.27
N GLN A 473 39.13 -11.03 22.07
CA GLN A 473 40.50 -11.30 21.60
C GLN A 473 40.78 -10.62 20.25
N LEU A 474 39.82 -10.66 19.32
CA LEU A 474 39.95 -10.02 18.01
C LEU A 474 39.88 -8.50 18.09
N HIS A 475 39.01 -7.95 18.96
CA HIS A 475 38.98 -6.52 19.24
C HIS A 475 40.34 -6.05 19.79
N GLU A 476 40.85 -6.68 20.86
CA GLU A 476 42.14 -6.35 21.49
C GLU A 476 43.33 -6.46 20.50
N HIS A 477 43.31 -7.43 19.58
CA HIS A 477 44.32 -7.52 18.51
C HIS A 477 44.23 -6.34 17.53
N ARG A 478 43.03 -5.84 17.22
CA ARG A 478 42.80 -4.85 16.15
C ARG A 478 42.70 -3.39 16.63
N SER A 479 42.39 -3.14 17.90
CA SER A 479 42.21 -1.80 18.49
C SER A 479 43.50 -1.15 19.00
N GLY A 480 44.65 -1.81 18.84
CA GLY A 480 45.94 -1.27 19.24
C GLY A 480 46.35 0.01 18.47
N LEU A 481 47.15 0.86 19.11
CA LEU A 481 47.65 2.13 18.55
C LEU A 481 48.44 1.99 17.24
N THR A 482 48.89 0.77 16.89
CA THR A 482 49.64 0.46 15.68
C THR A 482 48.88 -0.54 14.79
N MET A 483 48.51 -0.08 13.59
CA MET A 483 47.87 -0.91 12.57
C MET A 483 48.71 -2.14 12.22
N LYS A 484 48.09 -3.31 12.27
CA LYS A 484 48.71 -4.59 11.94
C LYS A 484 49.02 -4.71 10.43
N PRO A 485 49.96 -5.57 10.02
CA PRO A 485 50.30 -5.76 8.61
C PRO A 485 49.08 -6.09 7.73
N GLU A 486 48.19 -6.97 8.21
CA GLU A 486 46.96 -7.35 7.52
C GLU A 486 45.99 -6.17 7.33
N GLN A 487 45.82 -5.32 8.36
CA GLN A 487 44.99 -4.11 8.29
C GLN A 487 45.56 -3.10 7.30
N ARG A 488 46.88 -2.85 7.34
CA ARG A 488 47.55 -1.92 6.43
C ARG A 488 47.38 -2.36 4.97
N PHE A 489 47.60 -3.64 4.68
CA PHE A 489 47.45 -4.21 3.34
C PHE A 489 46.03 -4.00 2.78
N VAL A 490 45.00 -4.24 3.58
CA VAL A 490 43.60 -4.09 3.13
C VAL A 490 43.21 -2.61 2.94
N LEU A 491 43.73 -1.71 3.77
CA LEU A 491 43.55 -0.26 3.59
C LEU A 491 44.25 0.26 2.32
N GLU A 492 45.47 -0.17 2.04
CA GLU A 492 46.20 0.18 0.79
C GLU A 492 45.46 -0.34 -0.45
N LEU A 493 44.91 -1.56 -0.39
CA LEU A 493 44.05 -2.10 -1.44
C LEU A 493 42.76 -1.28 -1.62
N GLY A 494 42.12 -0.86 -0.53
CA GLY A 494 40.95 0.02 -0.54
C GLY A 494 41.23 1.39 -1.16
N GLU A 495 42.38 2.00 -0.82
CA GLU A 495 42.80 3.29 -1.37
C GLU A 495 42.97 3.20 -2.90
N ARG A 496 43.61 2.12 -3.39
CA ARG A 496 43.82 1.84 -4.82
C ARG A 496 42.51 1.63 -5.57
N GLU A 497 41.59 0.81 -5.06
CA GLU A 497 40.31 0.55 -5.72
C GLU A 497 39.38 1.76 -5.69
N LEU A 498 39.41 2.58 -4.64
CA LEU A 498 38.68 3.86 -4.64
C LEU A 498 39.25 4.83 -5.67
N THR A 499 40.57 4.95 -5.81
CA THR A 499 41.20 5.76 -6.88
C THR A 499 40.71 5.29 -8.26
N ARG A 500 40.73 3.98 -8.51
CA ARG A 500 40.22 3.38 -9.76
C ARG A 500 38.73 3.70 -10.02
N CYS A 501 37.91 3.73 -8.98
CA CYS A 501 36.49 4.10 -9.11
C CYS A 501 36.29 5.59 -9.40
N LEU A 502 37.12 6.47 -8.81
CA LEU A 502 37.10 7.91 -9.08
C LEU A 502 37.57 8.23 -10.50
N GLU A 503 38.64 7.58 -10.98
CA GLU A 503 39.13 7.69 -12.37
C GLU A 503 38.09 7.23 -13.40
N LYS A 504 37.37 6.14 -13.11
CA LYS A 504 36.23 5.66 -13.91
C LYS A 504 34.97 6.53 -13.79
N GLN A 505 35.00 7.60 -12.99
CA GLN A 505 33.89 8.53 -12.77
C GLN A 505 32.59 7.89 -12.29
N VAL A 506 32.69 6.79 -11.53
CA VAL A 506 31.58 6.04 -10.93
C VAL A 506 30.61 6.99 -10.22
N ALA A 507 29.31 6.73 -10.35
CA ALA A 507 28.27 7.55 -9.73
C ALA A 507 28.42 7.56 -8.19
N ASP A 508 28.24 8.73 -7.56
CA ASP A 508 28.42 8.88 -6.11
C ASP A 508 27.53 7.93 -5.28
N ALA A 509 26.35 7.56 -5.79
CA ALA A 509 25.45 6.61 -5.14
C ALA A 509 25.98 5.16 -5.09
N ASP A 510 26.93 4.81 -5.96
CA ASP A 510 27.50 3.46 -6.09
C ASP A 510 28.89 3.32 -5.47
N LEU A 511 29.56 4.45 -5.25
CA LEU A 511 30.99 4.51 -4.96
C LEU A 511 31.42 3.61 -3.79
N VAL A 512 30.64 3.55 -2.70
CA VAL A 512 30.91 2.67 -1.55
C VAL A 512 30.81 1.20 -1.93
N LEU A 513 29.67 0.76 -2.47
CA LEU A 513 29.41 -0.65 -2.70
C LEU A 513 30.23 -1.22 -3.85
N LEU A 514 30.49 -0.44 -4.90
CA LEU A 514 31.33 -0.85 -6.01
C LEU A 514 32.81 -0.88 -5.63
N CYS A 515 33.30 0.10 -4.84
CA CYS A 515 34.67 0.05 -4.31
C CYS A 515 34.87 -1.19 -3.44
N LEU A 516 34.00 -1.42 -2.46
CA LEU A 516 34.08 -2.59 -1.58
C LEU A 516 33.97 -3.92 -2.37
N LYS A 517 33.08 -4.01 -3.36
CA LYS A 517 33.01 -5.18 -4.25
C LYS A 517 34.33 -5.42 -4.99
N ASN A 518 34.92 -4.35 -5.55
CA ASN A 518 36.19 -4.43 -6.26
C ASN A 518 37.32 -4.87 -5.32
N VAL A 519 37.40 -4.33 -4.11
CA VAL A 519 38.38 -4.76 -3.09
C VAL A 519 38.25 -6.25 -2.79
N PHE A 520 37.03 -6.75 -2.56
CA PHE A 520 36.80 -8.17 -2.28
C PHE A 520 37.21 -9.06 -3.46
N GLU A 521 36.84 -8.70 -4.69
CA GLU A 521 37.17 -9.47 -5.89
C GLU A 521 38.67 -9.43 -6.21
N THR A 522 39.33 -8.27 -6.08
CA THR A 522 40.77 -8.14 -6.25
C THR A 522 41.53 -8.93 -5.17
N TYR A 523 41.10 -8.88 -3.90
CA TYR A 523 41.71 -9.66 -2.81
C TYR A 523 41.57 -11.17 -3.03
N ALA A 524 40.38 -11.64 -3.43
CA ALA A 524 40.12 -13.05 -3.71
C ALA A 524 40.89 -13.61 -4.93
N ALA A 525 41.45 -12.74 -5.78
CA ALA A 525 42.27 -13.10 -6.92
C ALA A 525 43.79 -13.11 -6.64
N LEU A 526 44.22 -12.74 -5.43
CA LEU A 526 45.64 -12.72 -5.05
C LEU A 526 46.18 -14.15 -4.83
N SER A 527 47.35 -14.44 -5.38
CA SER A 527 48.11 -15.67 -5.11
C SER A 527 48.82 -15.66 -3.76
N GLU A 528 49.22 -14.46 -3.30
CA GLU A 528 49.88 -14.23 -2.02
C GLU A 528 49.03 -13.26 -1.19
N VAL A 529 48.63 -13.69 0.00
CA VAL A 529 47.89 -12.89 0.98
C VAL A 529 48.69 -12.79 2.28
N PRO A 530 48.61 -11.68 3.03
CA PRO A 530 49.28 -11.55 4.31
C PRO A 530 48.80 -12.63 5.29
N ASN A 531 49.68 -13.08 6.19
CA ASN A 531 49.28 -13.89 7.33
C ASN A 531 48.78 -12.99 8.46
N GLY A 532 47.70 -13.37 9.14
CA GLY A 532 47.10 -12.62 10.23
C GLY A 532 46.14 -13.45 11.08
N LEU A 533 45.48 -12.80 12.03
CA LEU A 533 44.47 -13.43 12.89
C LEU A 533 43.07 -13.26 12.27
N ASN A 534 42.43 -14.37 11.91
CA ASN A 534 41.15 -14.41 11.19
C ASN A 534 39.93 -14.25 12.12
N TYR A 535 38.79 -13.87 11.53
CA TYR A 535 37.50 -13.74 12.22
C TYR A 535 37.00 -15.02 12.93
N ASP A 536 37.53 -16.19 12.56
CA ASP A 536 37.24 -17.50 13.18
C ASP A 536 38.23 -17.88 14.29
N GLY A 537 39.17 -16.99 14.61
CA GLY A 537 40.23 -17.20 15.60
C GLY A 537 41.44 -17.99 15.10
N THR A 538 41.45 -18.41 13.82
CA THR A 538 42.61 -19.10 13.24
C THR A 538 43.72 -18.10 12.85
N PHE A 539 44.98 -18.49 13.02
CA PHE A 539 46.12 -17.75 12.48
C PHE A 539 46.61 -18.42 11.20
N GLY A 540 46.89 -17.62 10.16
CA GLY A 540 47.31 -18.12 8.84
C GLY A 540 46.98 -17.12 7.74
N PRO A 541 46.79 -17.57 6.48
CA PRO A 541 46.36 -16.72 5.38
C PRO A 541 45.13 -15.91 5.77
N TYR A 542 45.23 -14.58 5.67
CA TYR A 542 44.22 -13.68 6.18
C TYR A 542 42.91 -13.78 5.39
N ARG A 543 41.79 -13.61 6.09
CA ARG A 543 40.44 -13.66 5.52
C ARG A 543 39.67 -12.41 5.92
N LEU A 544 39.15 -11.72 4.91
CA LEU A 544 38.40 -10.48 5.08
C LEU A 544 37.21 -10.62 6.05
N SER A 545 37.15 -9.70 7.01
CA SER A 545 36.08 -9.49 7.97
C SER A 545 35.24 -8.27 7.59
N LEU A 546 34.02 -8.13 8.15
CA LEU A 546 33.24 -6.90 7.94
C LEU A 546 33.89 -5.67 8.58
N ASP A 547 34.73 -5.84 9.61
CA ASP A 547 35.54 -4.74 10.15
C ASP A 547 36.49 -4.15 9.11
N ASP A 548 37.07 -4.98 8.21
CA ASP A 548 37.92 -4.47 7.14
C ASP A 548 37.13 -3.60 6.14
N ALA A 549 35.90 -3.97 5.82
CA ALA A 549 35.01 -3.17 4.98
C ALA A 549 34.63 -1.84 5.66
N ARG A 550 34.35 -1.87 6.97
CA ARG A 550 34.10 -0.68 7.80
C ARG A 550 35.32 0.25 7.79
N MET A 551 36.51 -0.30 8.07
CA MET A 551 37.76 0.45 8.07
C MET A 551 38.04 1.11 6.72
N ILE A 552 37.76 0.48 5.58
CA ILE A 552 37.90 1.13 4.27
C ILE A 552 36.96 2.33 4.15
N VAL A 553 35.70 2.21 4.58
CA VAL A 553 34.74 3.33 4.53
C VAL A 553 35.22 4.49 5.41
N GLU A 554 35.61 4.23 6.66
CA GLU A 554 35.96 5.26 7.64
C GLU A 554 37.37 5.84 7.44
N GLU A 555 38.39 5.00 7.27
CA GLU A 555 39.79 5.41 7.23
C GLU A 555 40.32 5.75 5.84
N VAL A 556 39.61 5.38 4.76
CA VAL A 556 39.99 5.66 3.36
C VAL A 556 38.94 6.52 2.66
N MET A 557 37.67 6.14 2.67
CA MET A 557 36.64 6.86 1.89
C MET A 557 36.26 8.20 2.54
N GLU A 558 35.94 8.23 3.85
CA GLU A 558 35.50 9.44 4.54
C GLU A 558 36.59 10.51 4.68
N LYS A 559 37.89 10.14 4.64
CA LYS A 559 39.00 11.10 4.57
C LYS A 559 39.08 11.82 3.23
N ARG A 560 38.68 11.15 2.14
CA ARG A 560 38.77 11.66 0.76
C ARG A 560 37.49 12.33 0.28
N ILE A 561 36.34 12.03 0.90
CA ILE A 561 35.04 12.67 0.66
C ILE A 561 34.43 13.08 2.01
N PRO A 562 34.35 14.39 2.34
CA PRO A 562 33.83 14.82 3.63
C PRO A 562 32.38 14.38 3.87
N LYS A 563 32.15 13.58 4.94
CA LYS A 563 30.86 12.97 5.32
C LYS A 563 29.68 13.95 5.41
N MET A 564 29.93 15.20 5.78
CA MET A 564 28.91 16.26 5.95
C MET A 564 28.68 17.11 4.69
N SER A 565 29.42 16.89 3.61
CA SER A 565 29.16 17.53 2.32
C SER A 565 27.90 16.95 1.65
N LEU A 566 27.30 17.69 0.71
CA LEU A 566 26.17 17.19 -0.11
C LEU A 566 26.53 15.87 -0.80
N ARG A 567 27.75 15.79 -1.35
CA ARG A 567 28.33 14.58 -1.95
C ARG A 567 28.46 13.45 -0.93
N GLY A 568 29.03 13.73 0.25
CA GLY A 568 29.15 12.76 1.34
C GLY A 568 27.81 12.21 1.82
N GLY A 569 26.75 13.02 1.82
CA GLY A 569 25.39 12.57 2.08
C GLY A 569 24.91 11.51 1.08
N THR A 570 25.12 11.74 -0.22
CA THR A 570 24.79 10.78 -1.28
C THR A 570 25.62 9.50 -1.19
N VAL A 571 26.94 9.62 -0.97
CA VAL A 571 27.88 8.49 -0.93
C VAL A 571 27.67 7.62 0.32
N PHE A 572 27.59 8.23 1.51
CA PHE A 572 27.67 7.51 2.79
C PHE A 572 26.35 7.33 3.53
N GLN A 573 25.29 8.08 3.22
CA GLN A 573 24.02 8.04 3.99
C GLN A 573 22.84 7.50 3.18
N ASN A 574 23.04 7.09 1.92
CA ASN A 574 21.98 6.66 1.02
C ASN A 574 21.95 5.15 0.73
N LEU A 575 22.49 4.32 1.63
CA LEU A 575 22.49 2.86 1.47
C LEU A 575 21.15 2.26 1.95
N ARG A 576 20.67 1.24 1.25
CA ARG A 576 19.39 0.55 1.55
C ARG A 576 19.63 -0.91 1.90
N CYS A 577 18.93 -1.42 2.90
CA CYS A 577 19.03 -2.82 3.35
C CYS A 577 18.19 -3.76 2.44
N ARG A 578 18.78 -4.85 1.92
CA ARG A 578 18.04 -5.86 1.12
C ARG A 578 16.94 -6.59 1.89
N GLY A 579 17.02 -6.65 3.22
CA GLY A 579 15.95 -7.21 4.07
C GLY A 579 14.68 -6.35 4.11
N CYS A 580 14.79 -5.04 3.86
CA CYS A 580 13.70 -4.07 3.95
C CYS A 580 12.86 -3.98 2.67
N ARG A 581 12.07 -5.03 2.38
CA ARG A 581 11.19 -5.08 1.18
C ARG A 581 9.87 -4.30 1.30
N ARG A 582 9.81 -3.23 2.09
CA ARG A 582 8.60 -2.38 2.23
C ARG A 582 8.57 -1.31 1.13
N THR A 583 7.43 -1.19 0.45
CA THR A 583 7.20 -0.19 -0.61
C THR A 583 6.66 1.15 -0.09
N ASP A 584 6.18 1.21 1.15
CA ASP A 584 5.47 2.38 1.72
C ASP A 584 6.37 3.31 2.55
N PHE A 585 7.55 2.82 2.94
CA PHE A 585 8.58 3.56 3.65
C PHE A 585 9.94 2.89 3.42
N ILE A 586 10.83 3.60 2.74
CA ILE A 586 12.22 3.19 2.51
C ILE A 586 13.09 4.04 3.44
N ARG A 587 13.87 3.37 4.29
CA ARG A 587 14.88 4.04 5.11
C ARG A 587 16.24 3.83 4.47
N SER A 588 16.93 4.95 4.22
CA SER A 588 18.36 4.95 3.94
C SER A 588 19.16 4.96 5.25
N TRP A 589 20.38 4.47 5.18
CA TRP A 589 21.28 4.23 6.30
C TRP A 589 22.71 4.58 5.90
N SER A 590 23.56 4.87 6.89
CA SER A 590 25.00 4.75 6.69
C SER A 590 25.49 3.30 6.77
N PHE A 591 26.73 3.04 6.35
CA PHE A 591 27.29 1.69 6.29
C PHE A 591 27.21 0.96 7.64
N VAL A 592 27.62 1.63 8.73
CA VAL A 592 27.59 1.10 10.10
C VAL A 592 26.14 0.86 10.56
N GLU A 593 25.30 1.90 10.51
CA GLU A 593 23.89 1.80 10.96
C GLU A 593 23.10 0.73 10.18
N ALA A 594 23.44 0.49 8.91
CA ALA A 594 22.78 -0.52 8.09
C ALA A 594 23.04 -1.94 8.61
N PHE A 595 24.26 -2.24 9.05
CA PHE A 595 24.60 -3.55 9.62
C PHE A 595 24.02 -3.73 11.02
N GLU A 596 24.05 -2.69 11.86
CA GLU A 596 23.36 -2.70 13.15
C GLU A 596 21.85 -2.94 12.99
N HIS A 597 21.23 -2.27 12.02
CA HIS A 597 19.83 -2.51 11.66
C HIS A 597 19.58 -3.95 11.17
N ILE A 598 20.45 -4.50 10.32
CA ILE A 598 20.37 -5.87 9.86
C ILE A 598 20.42 -6.85 11.04
N LEU A 599 21.34 -6.65 11.99
CA LEU A 599 21.44 -7.48 13.18
C LEU A 599 20.17 -7.43 14.03
N GLN A 600 19.68 -6.22 14.33
CA GLN A 600 18.52 -6.01 15.19
C GLN A 600 17.20 -6.50 14.57
N VAL A 601 17.00 -6.30 13.26
CA VAL A 601 15.69 -6.48 12.60
C VAL A 601 15.62 -7.73 11.72
N HIS A 602 16.73 -8.16 11.12
CA HIS A 602 16.75 -9.22 10.12
C HIS A 602 17.46 -10.49 10.59
N ALA A 603 18.57 -10.39 11.33
CA ALA A 603 19.29 -11.56 11.84
C ALA A 603 18.52 -12.34 12.92
N THR A 604 17.55 -11.69 13.59
CA THR A 604 16.66 -12.32 14.58
C THR A 604 15.59 -13.25 13.97
N VAL A 605 15.60 -13.46 12.64
CA VAL A 605 14.60 -14.26 11.91
C VAL A 605 15.21 -15.07 10.78
N VAL A 606 14.84 -16.35 10.69
CA VAL A 606 15.26 -17.28 9.62
C VAL A 606 14.12 -17.65 8.66
N GLY A 607 14.50 -18.13 7.48
CA GLY A 607 13.60 -18.70 6.48
C GLY A 607 14.10 -18.41 5.06
N GLN A 608 13.41 -18.96 4.06
CA GLN A 608 13.74 -18.78 2.65
C GLN A 608 13.96 -17.31 2.28
N GLY A 609 15.20 -16.96 1.93
CA GLY A 609 15.61 -15.61 1.56
C GLY A 609 15.90 -14.66 2.72
N LEU A 610 16.13 -15.19 3.92
CA LEU A 610 16.50 -14.45 5.14
C LEU A 610 17.76 -15.05 5.75
N GLU A 611 18.86 -15.06 4.99
CA GLU A 611 20.15 -15.60 5.44
C GLU A 611 20.93 -14.65 6.36
N PHE A 612 20.30 -13.57 6.81
CA PHE A 612 20.86 -12.57 7.73
C PHE A 612 21.20 -13.15 9.11
N TRP A 613 20.70 -14.34 9.45
CA TRP A 613 21.01 -15.05 10.70
C TRP A 613 22.52 -15.32 10.87
N GLN A 614 23.30 -15.33 9.78
CA GLN A 614 24.76 -15.48 9.84
C GLN A 614 25.45 -14.30 10.56
N PHE A 615 24.76 -13.18 10.72
CA PHE A 615 25.23 -12.03 11.50
C PHE A 615 24.93 -12.13 13.01
N ALA A 616 24.10 -13.10 13.43
CA ALA A 616 23.72 -13.31 14.83
C ALA A 616 24.84 -14.01 15.64
N VAL A 617 25.99 -13.37 15.75
CA VAL A 617 27.16 -13.84 16.49
C VAL A 617 27.24 -13.12 17.84
N PRO A 618 27.32 -13.82 19.00
CA PRO A 618 27.42 -13.17 20.31
C PRO A 618 28.70 -12.33 20.47
N TYR A 619 28.56 -11.14 21.06
CA TYR A 619 29.65 -10.15 21.20
C TYR A 619 29.53 -9.33 22.48
N VAL A 620 30.59 -8.60 22.83
CA VAL A 620 30.60 -7.60 23.90
C VAL A 620 30.11 -6.27 23.33
N ARG A 621 29.24 -5.56 24.06
CA ARG A 621 28.94 -4.15 23.79
C ARG A 621 29.83 -3.29 24.67
N ASP A 622 30.66 -2.47 24.06
CA ASP A 622 31.49 -1.51 24.78
C ASP A 622 30.63 -0.32 25.23
N LEU A 623 30.36 -0.25 26.53
CA LEU A 623 29.64 0.84 27.20
C LEU A 623 30.63 1.85 27.81
N ASP A 624 31.72 2.14 27.09
CA ASP A 624 32.83 2.91 27.63
C ASP A 624 32.56 4.43 27.51
N GLU A 625 32.08 5.05 28.60
CA GLU A 625 31.59 6.43 28.64
C GLU A 625 32.65 7.51 28.31
N PHE A 626 33.94 7.15 28.29
CA PHE A 626 35.06 8.10 28.16
C PHE A 626 35.77 8.08 26.80
N SER A 627 35.55 7.06 25.96
CA SER A 627 36.26 6.87 24.69
C SER A 627 35.64 7.66 23.54
N ARG A 628 35.93 8.98 23.49
CA ARG A 628 35.45 9.98 22.52
C ARG A 628 35.70 9.73 21.01
N ARG A 629 36.16 8.53 20.61
CA ARG A 629 36.40 8.14 19.21
C ARG A 629 35.55 6.97 18.71
N ASP A 630 35.09 6.08 19.59
CA ASP A 630 34.21 4.96 19.23
C ASP A 630 32.82 5.19 19.80
N HIS A 631 31.83 5.33 18.91
CA HIS A 631 30.45 5.09 19.30
C HIS A 631 30.31 3.57 19.50
N GLY A 632 30.18 3.13 20.76
CA GLY A 632 30.20 1.72 21.16
C GLY A 632 29.44 0.82 20.19
N THR A 633 30.17 0.00 19.42
CA THR A 633 29.62 -0.60 18.21
C THR A 633 28.53 -1.61 18.53
N ALA A 634 27.34 -1.46 17.94
CA ALA A 634 26.22 -2.35 18.20
C ALA A 634 26.20 -3.58 17.28
N PHE A 635 27.36 -4.01 16.77
CA PHE A 635 27.50 -5.11 15.80
C PHE A 635 28.82 -5.90 15.98
N PRO A 636 28.83 -7.23 15.79
CA PRO A 636 30.00 -8.10 15.98
C PRO A 636 31.04 -8.02 14.84
N TRP A 637 31.56 -6.82 14.54
CA TRP A 637 32.37 -6.52 13.35
C TRP A 637 33.56 -7.47 13.11
N TYR A 638 34.29 -7.82 14.18
CA TYR A 638 35.53 -8.58 14.09
C TYR A 638 35.33 -10.09 13.84
N THR A 639 34.20 -10.65 14.30
CA THR A 639 33.88 -12.08 14.24
C THR A 639 33.05 -12.48 13.03
N VAL A 640 32.70 -11.53 12.16
CA VAL A 640 31.86 -11.77 10.98
C VAL A 640 32.69 -11.64 9.71
N ALA A 641 32.65 -12.70 8.89
CA ALA A 641 33.27 -12.72 7.57
C ALA A 641 32.66 -11.67 6.64
N TRP A 642 33.48 -11.04 5.80
CA TRP A 642 33.01 -10.19 4.71
C TRP A 642 32.32 -11.08 3.65
N PRO A 643 31.00 -10.94 3.38
CA PRO A 643 30.31 -11.73 2.37
C PRO A 643 30.58 -11.18 0.96
N ARG A 644 30.76 -12.07 -0.03
CA ARG A 644 31.02 -11.71 -1.44
C ARG A 644 30.00 -10.72 -2.00
N CYS A 645 28.73 -10.89 -1.64
CA CYS A 645 27.69 -9.90 -1.90
C CYS A 645 27.24 -9.27 -0.56
N LEU A 646 27.48 -7.98 -0.38
CA LEU A 646 27.01 -7.25 0.79
C LEU A 646 25.45 -7.21 0.82
N PRO A 647 24.81 -7.26 1.99
CA PRO A 647 23.34 -7.19 2.15
C PRO A 647 22.73 -5.80 1.86
N LEU A 648 23.45 -4.94 1.15
CA LEU A 648 23.15 -3.53 0.92
C LEU A 648 23.00 -3.25 -0.58
N VAL A 649 22.21 -2.23 -0.93
CA VAL A 649 22.04 -1.73 -2.31
C VAL A 649 22.08 -0.20 -2.33
N PRO A 650 22.51 0.41 -3.44
CA PRO A 650 22.60 1.86 -3.57
C PRO A 650 21.20 2.50 -3.55
N GLY A 651 21.15 3.80 -3.22
CA GLY A 651 19.90 4.53 -2.98
C GLY A 651 18.96 4.68 -4.18
N HIS A 652 19.39 4.32 -5.38
CA HIS A 652 18.58 4.30 -6.61
C HIS A 652 17.97 2.91 -6.91
N GLN A 653 18.41 1.84 -6.23
CA GLN A 653 17.87 0.49 -6.41
C GLN A 653 16.77 0.19 -5.39
N GLU A 654 15.75 -0.53 -5.82
CA GLU A 654 14.59 -0.86 -4.99
C GLU A 654 14.68 -2.27 -4.38
N PRO A 655 14.87 -2.43 -3.05
CA PRO A 655 15.07 -3.73 -2.41
C PRO A 655 13.95 -4.75 -2.65
N TRP A 656 12.72 -4.30 -2.92
CA TRP A 656 11.60 -5.21 -3.20
C TRP A 656 11.63 -5.80 -4.61
N ALA A 657 12.26 -5.12 -5.57
CA ALA A 657 12.35 -5.55 -6.97
C ALA A 657 13.46 -6.59 -7.19
N LEU A 658 14.35 -6.74 -6.21
CA LEU A 658 15.51 -7.62 -6.26
C LEU A 658 15.20 -9.01 -5.68
N ASP A 659 15.98 -9.99 -6.09
CA ASP A 659 15.96 -11.33 -5.49
C ASP A 659 16.44 -11.32 -4.04
N SER A 660 15.98 -12.34 -3.32
CA SER A 660 16.39 -12.58 -1.94
C SER A 660 17.91 -12.68 -1.81
N TRP A 661 18.47 -11.96 -0.84
CA TRP A 661 19.91 -11.93 -0.62
C TRP A 661 20.43 -13.25 -0.02
N HIS A 662 21.62 -13.64 -0.46
CA HIS A 662 22.40 -14.76 0.08
C HIS A 662 23.90 -14.43 -0.06
N PRO A 663 24.72 -14.60 0.99
CA PRO A 663 26.08 -14.07 1.05
C PRO A 663 27.04 -14.64 -0.01
N ALA A 664 26.81 -15.90 -0.44
CA ALA A 664 27.64 -16.57 -1.43
C ALA A 664 27.26 -16.30 -2.91
N ILE A 665 26.11 -15.68 -3.20
CA ILE A 665 25.69 -15.48 -4.60
C ILE A 665 26.49 -14.32 -5.21
N SER A 666 27.05 -14.56 -6.40
CA SER A 666 27.69 -13.52 -7.20
C SER A 666 26.66 -12.87 -8.11
N ILE A 667 26.15 -11.69 -7.74
CA ILE A 667 25.27 -10.88 -8.58
C ILE A 667 26.11 -9.80 -9.28
N PRO A 668 26.00 -9.61 -10.61
CA PRO A 668 26.61 -8.47 -11.29
C PRO A 668 26.17 -7.15 -10.63
N PHE A 669 27.09 -6.23 -10.43
CA PHE A 669 26.74 -4.91 -9.92
C PHE A 669 26.12 -4.10 -11.06
N VAL A 670 24.90 -3.62 -10.87
CA VAL A 670 24.22 -2.74 -11.82
C VAL A 670 24.58 -1.30 -11.44
N GLU A 671 25.55 -0.73 -12.16
CA GLU A 671 25.96 0.66 -11.99
C GLU A 671 24.85 1.62 -12.41
N TYR A 672 24.67 2.72 -11.68
CA TYR A 672 23.78 3.80 -12.09
C TYR A 672 24.34 4.43 -13.36
N PRO A 673 23.60 4.44 -14.48
CA PRO A 673 24.07 5.13 -15.68
C PRO A 673 24.17 6.61 -15.34
N ARG A 674 25.41 7.12 -15.30
CA ARG A 674 25.69 8.55 -15.21
C ARG A 674 25.42 9.18 -16.56
N ASN A 675 24.15 9.17 -16.96
CA ASN A 675 23.66 9.90 -18.11
C ASN A 675 24.09 11.37 -17.93
N THR A 676 24.78 11.90 -18.93
CA THR A 676 24.80 13.33 -19.19
C THR A 676 23.38 13.73 -19.59
N ILE A 677 22.51 13.89 -18.59
CA ILE A 677 21.13 14.31 -18.77
C ILE A 677 21.17 15.77 -19.19
N VAL A 678 21.11 16.00 -20.51
CA VAL A 678 20.71 17.27 -21.14
C VAL A 678 19.47 17.78 -20.40
N SER A 679 19.48 19.04 -19.96
CA SER A 679 18.36 19.57 -19.17
C SER A 679 17.06 19.45 -19.97
N ALA A 680 15.92 19.22 -19.27
CA ALA A 680 14.61 19.17 -19.90
C ALA A 680 14.32 20.38 -20.82
N PHE A 681 14.92 21.53 -20.53
CA PHE A 681 14.70 22.80 -21.23
C PHE A 681 15.90 23.25 -22.07
N GLU A 682 16.99 22.47 -22.10
CA GLU A 682 18.21 22.84 -22.83
C GLU A 682 17.98 22.83 -24.34
N GLY A 683 18.33 23.94 -24.99
CA GLY A 683 18.09 24.15 -26.43
C GLY A 683 16.62 24.33 -26.82
N ARG A 684 15.68 24.48 -25.87
CA ARG A 684 14.24 24.60 -26.13
C ARG A 684 13.69 25.99 -25.85
N ILE A 685 12.61 26.36 -26.54
CA ILE A 685 11.95 27.67 -26.43
C ILE A 685 10.46 27.45 -26.10
N PRO A 686 9.84 28.21 -25.17
CA PRO A 686 8.40 28.10 -24.93
C PRO A 686 7.61 28.50 -26.18
N ARG A 687 6.61 27.69 -26.55
CA ARG A 687 5.77 27.96 -27.71
C ARG A 687 4.84 29.16 -27.43
N PRO A 688 4.82 30.21 -28.28
CA PRO A 688 3.91 31.34 -28.10
C PRO A 688 2.46 30.94 -28.40
N THR A 689 1.51 31.67 -27.81
CA THR A 689 0.07 31.44 -27.98
C THR A 689 -0.68 32.74 -28.23
N GLU A 690 -2.02 32.69 -28.36
CA GLU A 690 -2.87 33.88 -28.43
C GLU A 690 -2.86 34.73 -27.13
N ILE A 691 -2.31 34.19 -26.04
CA ILE A 691 -2.17 34.91 -24.76
C ILE A 691 -0.93 35.82 -24.82
N PRO A 692 -1.05 37.12 -24.48
CA PRO A 692 0.08 38.03 -24.43
C PRO A 692 1.21 37.52 -23.51
N HIS A 693 2.45 37.74 -23.89
CA HIS A 693 3.63 37.31 -23.12
C HIS A 693 3.68 37.96 -21.72
N ASP A 694 3.17 39.18 -21.59
CA ASP A 694 3.06 39.90 -20.31
C ASP A 694 1.97 39.34 -19.37
N ASP A 695 1.03 38.52 -19.87
CA ASP A 695 0.02 37.85 -19.04
C ASP A 695 0.57 36.54 -18.46
N PHE A 696 1.43 36.69 -17.46
CA PHE A 696 1.97 35.59 -16.67
C PHE A 696 0.87 34.64 -16.13
N THR A 697 -0.27 35.18 -15.68
CA THR A 697 -1.38 34.40 -15.10
C THR A 697 -2.09 33.56 -16.16
N GLY A 698 -2.40 34.15 -17.32
CA GLY A 698 -2.99 33.45 -18.46
C GLY A 698 -2.08 32.33 -18.97
N ASN A 699 -0.78 32.61 -19.13
CA ASN A 699 0.21 31.63 -19.61
C ASN A 699 0.40 30.47 -18.61
N LEU A 700 0.45 30.75 -17.30
CA LEU A 700 0.53 29.73 -16.25
C LEU A 700 -0.73 28.84 -16.24
N LEU A 701 -1.91 29.44 -16.38
CA LEU A 701 -3.20 28.72 -16.45
C LEU A 701 -3.32 27.87 -17.73
N HIS A 702 -2.78 28.35 -18.85
CA HIS A 702 -2.72 27.61 -20.11
C HIS A 702 -1.87 26.34 -19.97
N ALA A 703 -0.66 26.46 -19.42
CA ALA A 703 0.20 25.30 -19.17
C ALA A 703 -0.43 24.29 -18.20
N ALA A 704 -1.11 24.75 -17.13
CA ALA A 704 -1.88 23.88 -16.23
C ALA A 704 -2.94 23.06 -16.97
N LYS A 705 -3.74 23.69 -17.83
CA LYS A 705 -4.79 23.02 -18.61
C LYS A 705 -4.21 21.96 -19.55
N ILE A 706 -3.07 22.25 -20.20
CA ILE A 706 -2.37 21.31 -21.09
C ILE A 706 -1.81 20.12 -20.31
N LEU A 707 -1.27 20.33 -19.11
CA LEU A 707 -0.73 19.28 -18.24
C LEU A 707 -1.81 18.45 -17.50
N ASN A 708 -3.07 18.87 -17.52
CA ASN A 708 -4.14 18.15 -16.82
C ASN A 708 -4.36 16.75 -17.42
N GLY A 709 -4.37 15.73 -16.55
CA GLY A 709 -4.52 14.33 -16.92
C GLY A 709 -3.21 13.63 -17.34
N VAL A 710 -2.08 14.33 -17.39
CA VAL A 710 -0.76 13.75 -17.65
C VAL A 710 -0.25 12.98 -16.43
N TRP A 711 0.44 11.87 -16.67
CA TRP A 711 0.92 10.93 -15.63
C TRP A 711 2.24 11.38 -14.97
N LEU A 712 2.39 12.68 -14.70
CA LEU A 712 3.52 13.29 -14.00
C LEU A 712 3.13 13.66 -12.55
N GLU A 713 4.10 13.72 -11.63
CA GLU A 713 3.84 14.20 -10.28
C GLU A 713 3.54 15.72 -10.25
N GLY A 714 2.69 16.14 -9.29
CA GLY A 714 2.29 17.55 -9.13
C GLY A 714 3.45 18.56 -9.05
N PRO A 715 4.57 18.30 -8.34
CA PRO A 715 5.73 19.19 -8.34
C PRO A 715 6.44 19.28 -9.70
N CYS A 716 6.47 18.20 -10.48
CA CYS A 716 7.03 18.21 -11.84
C CYS A 716 6.14 19.02 -12.79
N GLN A 717 4.82 18.81 -12.74
CA GLN A 717 3.86 19.62 -13.49
C GLN A 717 3.94 21.11 -13.11
N MET A 718 4.10 21.44 -11.82
CA MET A 718 4.33 22.82 -11.36
C MET A 718 5.63 23.40 -11.93
N LYS A 719 6.74 22.64 -11.92
CA LYS A 719 8.02 23.08 -12.48
C LYS A 719 7.92 23.40 -13.97
N ILE A 720 7.24 22.55 -14.75
CA ILE A 720 7.01 22.75 -16.19
C ILE A 720 6.14 23.99 -16.43
N ALA A 721 5.00 24.11 -15.73
CA ALA A 721 4.07 25.22 -15.91
C ALA A 721 4.68 26.58 -15.50
N LEU A 722 5.40 26.62 -14.38
CA LEU A 722 6.07 27.82 -13.90
C LEU A 722 7.22 28.23 -14.83
N LYS A 723 8.04 27.27 -15.31
CA LYS A 723 9.11 27.55 -16.28
C LYS A 723 8.55 28.14 -17.58
N TYR A 724 7.45 27.57 -18.11
CA TYR A 724 6.80 28.06 -19.32
C TYR A 724 6.32 29.52 -19.17
N ALA A 725 5.61 29.83 -18.08
CA ALA A 725 5.11 31.18 -17.83
C ALA A 725 6.23 32.20 -17.56
N VAL A 726 7.31 31.80 -16.86
CA VAL A 726 8.48 32.65 -16.61
C VAL A 726 9.28 32.91 -17.89
N ASP A 727 9.49 31.88 -18.72
CA ASP A 727 10.28 31.99 -19.96
C ASP A 727 9.56 32.85 -21.01
N LEU A 728 8.23 32.80 -21.09
CA LEU A 728 7.45 33.71 -21.96
C LEU A 728 7.44 35.17 -21.47
N PHE A 729 7.52 35.39 -20.15
CA PHE A 729 7.54 36.73 -19.55
C PHE A 729 8.93 37.39 -19.60
N SER A 730 10.00 36.59 -19.58
CA SER A 730 11.39 37.04 -19.55
C SER A 730 12.05 37.57 -20.85
N PRO A 731 11.51 37.49 -22.09
CA PRO A 731 12.26 37.88 -23.30
C PRO A 731 12.58 39.38 -23.44
N GLY A 732 12.01 40.25 -22.60
CA GLY A 732 12.20 41.70 -22.72
C GLY A 732 11.95 42.55 -21.47
N GLN A 733 11.61 41.96 -20.31
CA GLN A 733 11.39 42.71 -19.06
C GLN A 733 12.50 42.44 -18.03
N VAL A 734 12.94 43.50 -17.34
CA VAL A 734 14.03 43.44 -16.33
C VAL A 734 13.53 42.97 -14.95
N SER A 735 12.22 43.00 -14.69
CA SER A 735 11.61 42.62 -13.41
C SER A 735 11.10 41.18 -13.42
N GLU A 736 11.16 40.48 -12.28
CA GLU A 736 10.40 39.23 -12.09
C GLU A 736 8.88 39.49 -12.16
N PRO A 737 8.07 38.47 -12.53
CA PRO A 737 6.62 38.54 -12.40
C PRO A 737 6.21 38.73 -10.94
N SER A 738 5.12 39.46 -10.71
CA SER A 738 4.68 39.83 -9.36
C SER A 738 4.20 38.62 -8.55
N LEU A 739 4.79 38.41 -7.38
CA LEU A 739 4.44 37.31 -6.46
C LEU A 739 2.97 37.36 -6.01
N SER A 740 2.36 38.55 -5.90
CA SER A 740 0.93 38.68 -5.55
C SER A 740 0.01 38.28 -6.72
N LYS A 741 0.41 38.54 -7.97
CA LYS A 741 -0.30 38.01 -9.16
C LYS A 741 -0.23 36.48 -9.21
N PHE A 742 0.94 35.90 -8.91
CA PHE A 742 1.09 34.44 -8.76
C PHE A 742 0.13 33.92 -7.68
N ALA A 743 0.17 34.48 -6.47
CA ALA A 743 -0.70 34.07 -5.36
C ALA A 743 -2.20 34.13 -5.70
N ALA A 744 -2.66 35.18 -6.39
CA ALA A 744 -4.05 35.35 -6.80
C ALA A 744 -4.51 34.34 -7.88
N SER A 745 -3.58 33.80 -8.68
CA SER A 745 -3.91 32.84 -9.75
C SER A 745 -4.05 31.38 -9.30
N LEU A 746 -3.65 31.05 -8.06
CA LEU A 746 -3.49 29.68 -7.59
C LEU A 746 -4.77 28.85 -7.57
N GLU A 747 -5.93 29.47 -7.33
CA GLU A 747 -7.21 28.77 -7.22
C GLU A 747 -7.74 28.38 -8.60
N LEU A 748 -7.75 29.34 -9.54
CA LEU A 748 -8.03 29.10 -10.96
C LEU A 748 -7.10 28.04 -11.55
N PHE A 749 -5.84 28.05 -11.14
CA PHE A 749 -4.82 27.09 -11.54
C PHE A 749 -5.04 25.69 -10.96
N HIS A 750 -5.40 25.56 -9.67
CA HIS A 750 -5.71 24.27 -9.06
C HIS A 750 -7.02 23.66 -9.59
N ASP A 751 -8.03 24.48 -9.86
CA ASP A 751 -9.27 24.02 -10.49
C ASP A 751 -9.03 23.56 -11.94
N ALA A 752 -8.13 24.23 -12.67
CA ALA A 752 -7.71 23.83 -14.01
C ALA A 752 -6.86 22.54 -14.03
N ASN A 753 -6.06 22.28 -12.98
CA ASN A 753 -5.28 21.05 -12.84
C ASN A 753 -5.16 20.58 -11.37
N PRO A 754 -6.11 19.75 -10.89
CA PRO A 754 -6.12 19.26 -9.51
C PRO A 754 -4.97 18.30 -9.14
N ALA A 755 -4.14 17.87 -10.11
CA ALA A 755 -2.96 17.06 -9.84
C ALA A 755 -1.82 17.89 -9.22
N ILE A 756 -1.84 19.22 -9.41
CA ILE A 756 -0.85 20.12 -8.83
C ILE A 756 -1.29 20.50 -7.42
N GLU A 757 -0.58 19.95 -6.43
CA GLU A 757 -0.83 20.21 -5.02
C GLU A 757 -0.37 21.62 -4.63
N LEU A 758 -1.24 22.45 -4.04
CA LEU A 758 -0.87 23.77 -3.49
C LEU A 758 -0.09 23.66 -2.16
N ARG A 759 0.79 22.66 -2.04
CA ARG A 759 1.57 22.37 -0.84
C ARG A 759 3.01 22.00 -1.16
N PHE A 760 3.95 22.82 -0.69
CA PHE A 760 5.37 22.71 -1.01
C PHE A 760 6.25 22.81 0.26
N ARG A 761 7.52 22.45 0.12
CA ARG A 761 8.58 22.82 1.06
C ARG A 761 9.24 24.11 0.57
N CYS A 762 9.90 24.84 1.46
CA CYS A 762 10.70 26.00 1.07
C CYS A 762 11.93 25.53 0.27
N GLY A 763 12.15 26.08 -0.93
CA GLY A 763 13.31 25.71 -1.77
C GLY A 763 14.64 26.11 -1.14
N VAL A 764 14.73 27.31 -0.56
CA VAL A 764 15.94 27.80 0.12
C VAL A 764 16.29 26.93 1.34
N CYS A 765 15.39 26.85 2.33
CA CYS A 765 15.68 26.17 3.60
C CYS A 765 15.89 24.65 3.49
N VAL A 766 15.51 24.01 2.37
CA VAL A 766 15.79 22.58 2.14
C VAL A 766 17.25 22.35 1.71
N GLY A 767 17.85 23.30 0.99
CA GLY A 767 19.26 23.25 0.59
C GLY A 767 20.24 23.81 1.64
N GLU A 768 19.74 24.58 2.60
CA GLU A 768 20.57 25.34 3.54
C GLU A 768 21.00 24.51 4.77
N ALA A 769 22.31 24.27 4.92
CA ALA A 769 22.86 23.46 6.00
C ALA A 769 22.72 24.06 7.41
N SER A 770 22.46 25.38 7.51
CA SER A 770 22.21 26.11 8.76
C SER A 770 20.84 25.79 9.36
N VAL A 771 19.88 25.34 8.55
CA VAL A 771 18.49 25.13 8.97
C VAL A 771 18.29 23.72 9.52
N TYR A 772 17.77 23.63 10.74
CA TYR A 772 17.44 22.35 11.35
C TYR A 772 16.49 21.52 10.46
N ARG A 773 16.89 20.28 10.12
CA ARG A 773 16.07 19.33 9.33
C ARG A 773 14.69 18.99 9.96
N THR A 774 14.46 19.38 11.22
CA THR A 774 13.18 19.27 11.94
C THR A 774 12.22 20.43 11.67
N ALA A 775 12.69 21.55 11.10
CA ALA A 775 11.88 22.73 10.81
C ALA A 775 10.68 22.41 9.92
N ARG A 776 9.52 23.01 10.21
CA ARG A 776 8.23 22.62 9.61
C ARG A 776 8.23 22.72 8.07
N HIS A 777 8.80 23.79 7.52
CA HIS A 777 8.88 24.08 6.08
C HIS A 777 9.94 23.25 5.34
N VAL A 778 10.89 22.62 6.06
CA VAL A 778 11.86 21.65 5.52
C VAL A 778 11.29 20.24 5.58
N LYS A 779 10.75 19.84 6.74
CA LYS A 779 10.29 18.47 6.98
C LYS A 779 8.99 18.13 6.25
N TYR A 780 8.03 19.07 6.20
CA TYR A 780 6.68 18.82 5.70
C TYR A 780 6.28 19.79 4.57
N LYS A 781 5.43 19.32 3.64
CA LYS A 781 4.73 20.19 2.68
C LYS A 781 3.71 21.07 3.43
N ILE A 782 3.97 22.38 3.52
CA ILE A 782 3.04 23.37 4.09
C ILE A 782 2.14 23.95 2.98
N SER A 783 1.04 24.63 3.33
CA SER A 783 0.21 25.35 2.34
C SER A 783 1.03 26.44 1.66
N LEU A 784 0.73 26.72 0.39
CA LEU A 784 1.42 27.78 -0.35
C LEU A 784 1.23 29.16 0.33
N GLU A 785 0.04 29.46 0.86
CA GLU A 785 -0.21 30.61 1.74
C GLU A 785 0.80 30.70 2.92
N GLY A 786 0.96 29.62 3.69
CA GLY A 786 1.92 29.60 4.80
C GLY A 786 3.39 29.58 4.35
N LEU A 787 3.66 29.27 3.08
CA LEU A 787 4.98 29.36 2.48
C LEU A 787 5.27 30.79 1.98
N LEU A 788 4.27 31.52 1.51
CA LEU A 788 4.37 32.95 1.16
C LEU A 788 4.67 33.78 2.41
N SER A 789 3.94 33.60 3.52
CA SER A 789 4.24 34.30 4.77
C SER A 789 5.67 33.99 5.28
N HIS A 790 6.09 32.72 5.20
CA HIS A 790 7.46 32.34 5.55
C HIS A 790 8.51 32.99 4.63
N TRP A 791 8.23 33.12 3.34
CA TRP A 791 9.08 33.78 2.37
C TRP A 791 9.21 35.28 2.65
N GLU A 792 8.09 35.96 2.92
CA GLU A 792 8.04 37.37 3.31
C GLU A 792 8.84 37.63 4.60
N GLU A 793 8.73 36.76 5.60
CA GLU A 793 9.45 36.86 6.88
C GLU A 793 10.97 36.56 6.82
N LYS A 794 11.42 35.70 5.89
CA LYS A 794 12.79 35.11 5.95
C LYS A 794 13.63 35.23 4.69
N HIS A 795 13.03 35.41 3.51
CA HIS A 795 13.73 35.32 2.22
C HIS A 795 13.54 36.55 1.32
N SER A 796 12.53 37.38 1.59
CA SER A 796 12.19 38.61 0.83
C SER A 796 13.37 39.58 0.62
N GLY A 797 14.27 39.70 1.60
CA GLY A 797 15.49 40.53 1.51
C GLY A 797 16.76 39.79 1.06
N GLY A 798 16.69 38.49 0.77
CA GLY A 798 17.86 37.62 0.61
C GLY A 798 18.50 37.56 -0.78
N GLY A 799 18.05 38.37 -1.74
CA GLY A 799 18.54 38.34 -3.13
C GLY A 799 18.10 37.12 -3.95
N TYR A 800 17.27 36.23 -3.40
CA TYR A 800 16.76 35.05 -4.08
C TYR A 800 15.60 35.39 -5.04
N LYS A 801 15.66 34.85 -6.27
CA LYS A 801 14.55 34.86 -7.21
C LYS A 801 13.42 33.96 -6.71
N TRP A 802 12.21 34.51 -6.53
CA TRP A 802 11.10 33.73 -5.98
C TRP A 802 10.67 32.63 -6.95
N SER A 803 10.74 32.92 -8.25
CA SER A 803 10.41 32.01 -9.36
C SER A 803 11.25 30.72 -9.38
N GLN A 804 12.42 30.74 -8.72
CA GLN A 804 13.35 29.61 -8.67
C GLN A 804 13.44 28.98 -7.27
N SER A 805 13.29 29.77 -6.21
CA SER A 805 13.70 29.38 -4.85
C SER A 805 12.55 29.31 -3.82
N LEU A 806 11.36 29.84 -4.12
CA LEU A 806 10.21 29.78 -3.21
C LEU A 806 9.78 28.32 -2.95
N LEU A 807 9.66 27.55 -4.03
CA LEU A 807 9.11 26.20 -4.05
C LEU A 807 10.24 25.17 -4.17
N GLN A 808 10.28 24.16 -3.31
CA GLN A 808 11.08 22.96 -3.58
C GLN A 808 10.45 22.17 -4.74
N LEU A 809 11.04 22.30 -5.91
CA LEU A 809 10.66 21.64 -7.16
C LEU A 809 11.79 20.71 -7.64
N PRO A 810 11.51 19.73 -8.52
CA PRO A 810 12.56 18.94 -9.15
C PRO A 810 13.51 19.81 -9.99
N SER A 811 14.77 19.39 -10.04
CA SER A 811 15.78 19.88 -10.97
C SER A 811 15.41 19.54 -12.42
N GLU A 812 16.02 20.23 -13.38
CA GLU A 812 15.67 20.09 -14.80
C GLU A 812 16.03 18.71 -15.37
N THR A 813 17.01 18.02 -14.76
CA THR A 813 17.36 16.63 -15.07
C THR A 813 16.34 15.65 -14.48
N GLU A 814 15.89 15.86 -13.25
CA GLU A 814 14.80 15.09 -12.63
C GLU A 814 13.46 15.26 -13.38
N VAL A 815 13.18 16.44 -13.95
CA VAL A 815 12.01 16.65 -14.83
C VAL A 815 12.10 15.76 -16.07
N MET A 816 13.25 15.73 -16.76
CA MET A 816 13.43 14.86 -17.93
C MET A 816 13.28 13.38 -17.55
N GLN A 817 13.90 12.97 -16.44
CA GLN A 817 13.78 11.60 -15.93
C GLN A 817 12.33 11.20 -15.67
N GLN A 818 11.55 12.04 -14.97
CA GLN A 818 10.13 11.75 -14.69
C GLN A 818 9.27 11.70 -15.96
N ILE A 819 9.59 12.50 -16.98
CA ILE A 819 8.93 12.41 -18.30
C ILE A 819 9.20 11.05 -18.95
N CYS A 820 10.46 10.62 -19.01
CA CYS A 820 10.84 9.32 -19.58
C CYS A 820 10.21 8.14 -18.83
N GLU A 821 10.24 8.15 -17.49
CA GLU A 821 9.65 7.10 -16.65
C GLU A 821 8.12 7.04 -16.81
N ALA A 822 7.44 8.19 -16.89
CA ALA A 822 6.00 8.25 -17.11
C ALA A 822 5.60 7.67 -18.47
N ASP A 823 6.34 8.00 -19.53
CA ASP A 823 6.07 7.50 -20.89
C ASP A 823 6.38 6.01 -21.06
N GLN A 824 7.50 5.53 -20.49
CA GLN A 824 7.82 4.10 -20.47
C GLN A 824 6.72 3.29 -19.75
N LYS A 825 6.25 3.80 -18.60
CA LYS A 825 5.18 3.17 -17.82
C LYS A 825 3.83 3.18 -18.54
N LEU A 826 3.48 4.29 -19.19
CA LEU A 826 2.27 4.38 -20.01
C LEU A 826 2.32 3.38 -21.18
N GLN A 827 3.48 3.22 -21.81
CA GLN A 827 3.70 2.24 -22.87
C GLN A 827 3.51 0.79 -22.37
N GLN A 828 4.12 0.44 -21.23
CA GLN A 828 3.94 -0.87 -20.59
C GLN A 828 2.46 -1.14 -20.22
N ASP A 829 1.75 -0.15 -19.65
CA ASP A 829 0.33 -0.28 -19.31
C ASP A 829 -0.56 -0.44 -20.57
N ARG A 830 -0.20 0.19 -21.70
CA ARG A 830 -0.85 -0.01 -23.01
C ARG A 830 -0.58 -1.40 -23.57
N GLU A 831 0.64 -1.92 -23.46
CA GLU A 831 1.02 -3.27 -23.90
C GLU A 831 0.30 -4.34 -23.09
N ALA A 832 0.37 -4.28 -21.76
CA ALA A 832 -0.38 -5.18 -20.87
C ALA A 832 -1.91 -5.07 -21.04
N THR A 833 -2.43 -3.94 -21.55
CA THR A 833 -3.83 -3.78 -21.92
C THR A 833 -4.16 -4.44 -23.27
N ARG A 834 -3.26 -4.36 -24.27
CA ARG A 834 -3.38 -5.06 -25.56
C ARG A 834 -3.33 -6.57 -25.36
N GLU A 835 -2.30 -7.10 -24.70
CA GLU A 835 -2.17 -8.53 -24.37
C GLU A 835 -3.40 -9.08 -23.65
N ARG A 836 -3.91 -8.35 -22.65
CA ARG A 836 -5.13 -8.75 -21.92
C ARG A 836 -6.38 -8.72 -22.81
N THR A 837 -6.42 -7.84 -23.81
CA THR A 837 -7.52 -7.78 -24.78
C THR A 837 -7.40 -8.94 -25.79
N GLU A 838 -6.21 -9.26 -26.27
CA GLU A 838 -5.92 -10.43 -27.12
C GLU A 838 -6.26 -11.74 -26.40
N GLN A 839 -5.87 -11.90 -25.13
CA GLN A 839 -6.26 -13.03 -24.28
C GLN A 839 -7.79 -13.12 -24.07
N LEU A 840 -8.51 -11.99 -24.10
CA LEU A 840 -9.98 -11.96 -24.07
C LEU A 840 -10.62 -12.29 -25.42
N HIS A 841 -9.95 -12.04 -26.55
CA HIS A 841 -10.38 -12.50 -27.87
C HIS A 841 -10.08 -13.99 -28.11
N LEU A 842 -8.96 -14.49 -27.59
CA LEU A 842 -8.54 -15.90 -27.67
C LEU A 842 -9.29 -16.83 -26.71
N SER A 843 -9.92 -16.30 -25.66
CA SER A 843 -10.77 -17.08 -24.77
C SER A 843 -12.24 -16.84 -25.09
N GLU A 844 -13.00 -17.91 -25.38
CA GLU A 844 -14.45 -17.88 -25.71
C GLU A 844 -15.37 -17.32 -24.58
N ASN A 845 -14.78 -16.79 -23.51
CA ASN A 845 -15.45 -16.23 -22.34
C ASN A 845 -15.96 -14.79 -22.57
N VAL A 846 -16.87 -14.64 -23.54
CA VAL A 846 -17.55 -13.37 -23.95
C VAL A 846 -18.16 -12.58 -22.78
N ARG A 847 -18.34 -13.17 -21.58
CA ARG A 847 -18.90 -12.51 -20.39
C ARG A 847 -18.01 -11.39 -19.80
N LYS A 848 -16.73 -11.33 -20.12
CA LYS A 848 -15.85 -10.23 -19.65
C LYS A 848 -15.96 -9.03 -20.61
N ARG A 849 -16.98 -8.17 -20.40
CA ARG A 849 -17.07 -6.87 -21.08
C ARG A 849 -15.74 -6.12 -21.00
N PRO A 850 -15.30 -5.43 -22.07
CA PRO A 850 -14.16 -4.51 -22.02
C PRO A 850 -14.34 -3.53 -20.85
N LYS A 851 -13.38 -3.54 -19.92
CA LYS A 851 -13.44 -2.65 -18.75
C LYS A 851 -13.21 -1.21 -19.22
N LEU A 852 -13.97 -0.26 -18.69
CA LEU A 852 -13.85 1.19 -18.96
C LEU A 852 -12.39 1.72 -18.90
N LYS A 853 -11.53 1.05 -18.12
CA LYS A 853 -10.10 1.33 -17.98
C LYS A 853 -9.28 1.18 -19.27
N ALA A 854 -9.62 0.20 -20.12
CA ALA A 854 -8.83 -0.08 -21.31
C ALA A 854 -8.85 1.12 -22.26
N SER A 855 -10.03 1.73 -22.43
CA SER A 855 -10.19 3.00 -23.14
C SER A 855 -9.30 4.09 -22.52
N LEU A 856 -9.39 4.32 -21.21
CA LEU A 856 -8.63 5.38 -20.52
C LEU A 856 -7.11 5.29 -20.71
N VAL A 857 -6.53 4.09 -20.60
CA VAL A 857 -5.07 3.87 -20.80
C VAL A 857 -4.67 4.06 -22.26
N MET A 858 -5.50 3.61 -23.21
CA MET A 858 -5.25 3.80 -24.63
C MET A 858 -5.42 5.27 -25.06
N THR A 859 -6.32 6.03 -24.45
CA THR A 859 -6.54 7.47 -24.73
C THR A 859 -5.61 8.42 -23.95
N ALA A 860 -4.90 7.95 -22.93
CA ALA A 860 -3.96 8.78 -22.18
C ALA A 860 -2.81 9.26 -23.08
N ARG A 861 -2.38 10.51 -22.89
CA ARG A 861 -1.34 11.18 -23.70
C ARG A 861 0.03 11.00 -23.05
N SER A 862 1.09 10.94 -23.85
CA SER A 862 2.47 10.88 -23.36
C SER A 862 2.87 12.21 -22.71
N ALA A 863 3.65 12.14 -21.63
CA ALA A 863 4.25 13.27 -20.95
C ALA A 863 5.21 14.04 -21.87
N GLY A 864 6.07 13.35 -22.62
CA GLY A 864 6.99 13.99 -23.57
C GLY A 864 6.24 14.69 -24.70
N GLY A 865 5.20 14.05 -25.26
CA GLY A 865 4.37 14.64 -26.31
C GLY A 865 3.46 15.79 -25.83
N ILE A 866 3.28 15.97 -24.52
CA ILE A 866 2.65 17.16 -23.92
C ILE A 866 3.71 18.25 -23.69
N PHE A 867 4.87 17.87 -23.17
CA PHE A 867 5.99 18.78 -22.94
C PHE A 867 6.43 19.46 -24.25
N ASP A 868 6.53 18.70 -25.34
CA ASP A 868 6.81 19.19 -26.69
C ASP A 868 5.68 20.10 -27.28
N GLN A 869 4.53 20.25 -26.62
CA GLN A 869 3.50 21.25 -26.99
C GLN A 869 3.67 22.59 -26.26
N LEU A 870 4.38 22.59 -25.12
CA LEU A 870 4.73 23.79 -24.37
C LEU A 870 6.12 24.30 -24.74
N PHE A 871 7.05 23.41 -25.10
CA PHE A 871 8.44 23.74 -25.40
C PHE A 871 8.89 23.13 -26.74
N ASP A 872 9.05 23.97 -27.75
CA ASP A 872 9.62 23.60 -29.05
C ASP A 872 11.13 23.33 -28.95
N ARG A 873 11.64 22.55 -29.90
CA ARG A 873 13.07 22.21 -30.08
C ARG A 873 13.69 23.00 -31.24
#